data_AF-A0AAX4P0M8-F1
#
_entry.id   AF-A0AAX4P0M8-F1
#
_cell.length_a   1.000
_cell.length_b   1.000
_cell.length_c   1.000
_cell.angle_alpha   90.00
_cell.angle_beta   90.00
_cell.angle_gamma   90.00
#
_symmetry.space_group_name_H-M   'P 1'
#
loop_
_entity.id
_entity.type
_entity.pdbx_description
1 polymer ?
#
loop_
_entity_poly.entity_id
_entity_poly.type
_entity_poly.pdbx_seq_one_letter_code
_entity_poly.pdbx_strand_id
1 'polypeptide(L)'
;MSAIQVVNGVGDLDGEGLASLLQTSGVETAGLEYSLIAIMGPQSSGKSTLLNHVFGTSFREMDASSGRSQTTQGIWLAVSPKLKEDTTLVLDLEGTDGRERGEDDTNFERQSALFALAVADVLLINLWHHDVGREHGSGKPLLKTILQENLKLFDSGRRKTLVFVIRDRSSKTPLEALAKTLREDLDKVWSGLSKPETPSAGDARPWDLESRFNLIFTSLPNYEEKEEEFEAEATLLRSKFKRGSEDCYLPSDDPVPGSALALSVGNIWATIKDNKNLDLPAHRVMVATVRCDQSIADLCRDFEASAEVGALREEAAEGILDDYGERCWGLVEARLRSFDEMVEFFEPSVCQTKRQELNSRLQICMREATSAQLEFCRAGCVDLFRGRLGSLGADEFAVGCDVAEQEALAALDEGCARCDCSGGDGAEAEPTREVLDLRARLEAEMRSDRDARLKELRQGCMEELRRSLSKALHGPFEATLEDLPEDTWPSLRNARAKAVAEERSKVAESLGGLGLPEGEMERCADDLEFHASETCAALVEGAARQAPKIAKDKFVKNFCHDTKGMPRVWGPKSDVSGANQEARAEAAGAIALLAVSRLDGGSEGSPQVGRALNALASGEDNEELSSLLASDAWPGEEDASRVLLGPVDCRKAWRKVESEVAYVVSQAVTAHEAAKRESARGPPLWTILAMAVLGWNELVSLLRNPVLLVLLVVLFVFVRAVYTRIDLGAELEKGFIPAMISISLKLTPIVVEVCQQFAWQVKDAIEKNAEAGRAKAGTAAAGAGEEKATSDKKED
;
A
#
# COMPACT_ATOMS: atom_id res chain seq x y z
N MET A 1 1.52 31.38 64.30
CA MET A 1 2.31 30.21 63.88
C MET A 1 3.53 30.16 64.78
N SER A 2 3.74 29.03 65.44
CA SER A 2 4.87 28.84 66.35
C SER A 2 6.17 28.68 65.56
N ALA A 3 7.29 29.14 66.13
CA ALA A 3 8.61 28.82 65.62
C ALA A 3 8.82 27.29 65.61
N ILE A 4 9.54 26.79 64.60
CA ILE A 4 9.96 25.39 64.52
C ILE A 4 11.47 25.30 64.73
N GLN A 5 11.94 24.19 65.27
CA GLN A 5 13.36 23.89 65.34
C GLN A 5 13.77 23.15 64.06
N VAL A 6 14.38 23.86 63.10
CA VAL A 6 14.80 23.28 61.82
C VAL A 6 15.97 22.34 62.01
N VAL A 7 16.92 22.70 62.88
CA VAL A 7 18.06 21.87 63.24
C VAL A 7 18.11 21.76 64.76
N ASN A 8 18.15 20.54 65.29
CA ASN A 8 18.21 20.31 66.73
C ASN A 8 19.64 20.52 67.28
N GLY A 9 19.81 20.43 68.61
CA GLY A 9 21.12 20.61 69.25
C GLY A 9 22.21 19.59 68.83
N VAL A 10 21.81 18.44 68.27
CA VAL A 10 22.70 17.38 67.78
C VAL A 10 23.03 17.56 66.30
N GLY A 11 22.36 18.49 65.60
CA GLY A 11 22.58 18.77 64.18
C GLY A 11 21.69 17.95 63.23
N ASP A 12 20.61 17.35 63.70
CA ASP A 12 19.63 16.68 62.82
C ASP A 12 18.56 17.68 62.35
N LEU A 13 18.20 17.57 61.06
CA LEU A 13 17.29 18.49 60.40
C LEU A 13 15.86 17.91 60.35
N ASP A 14 14.88 18.70 60.78
CA ASP A 14 13.45 18.36 60.68
C ASP A 14 12.88 18.77 59.32
N GLY A 15 12.99 17.87 58.35
CA GLY A 15 12.55 18.11 56.97
C GLY A 15 11.02 18.19 56.84
N GLU A 16 10.29 17.37 57.60
CA GLU A 16 8.81 17.35 57.56
C GLU A 16 8.23 18.62 58.19
N GLY A 17 8.74 19.02 59.35
CA GLY A 17 8.34 20.26 60.00
C GLY A 17 8.64 21.49 59.15
N LEU A 18 9.80 21.51 58.48
CA LEU A 18 10.17 22.57 57.54
C LEU A 18 9.20 22.65 56.36
N ALA A 19 8.93 21.53 55.69
CA ALA A 19 8.00 21.50 54.55
C ALA A 19 6.58 21.95 54.97
N SER A 20 6.10 21.46 56.12
CA SER A 20 4.79 21.85 56.65
C SER A 20 4.70 23.36 56.97
N LEU A 21 5.75 23.94 57.54
CA LEU A 21 5.78 25.38 57.81
C LEU A 21 5.79 26.20 56.52
N LEU A 22 6.59 25.81 55.52
CA LEU A 22 6.68 26.52 54.25
C LEU A 22 5.37 26.47 53.46
N GLN A 23 4.68 25.32 53.49
CA GLN A 23 3.37 25.16 52.88
C GLN A 23 2.30 26.02 53.58
N THR A 24 2.21 25.94 54.91
CA THR A 24 1.18 26.68 55.68
C THR A 24 1.41 28.19 55.70
N SER A 25 2.64 28.65 55.46
CA SER A 25 3.01 30.06 55.40
C SER A 25 2.85 30.70 54.03
N GLY A 26 2.57 29.92 52.98
CA GLY A 26 2.44 30.41 51.60
C GLY A 26 3.77 30.65 50.88
N VAL A 27 4.91 30.27 51.49
CA VAL A 27 6.24 30.43 50.87
C VAL A 27 6.36 29.57 49.61
N GLU A 28 5.80 28.37 49.60
CA GLU A 28 5.86 27.48 48.42
C GLU A 28 5.24 28.10 47.18
N THR A 29 4.17 28.89 47.34
CA THR A 29 3.45 29.59 46.27
C THR A 29 3.97 31.00 45.99
N ALA A 30 4.88 31.52 46.82
CA ALA A 30 5.39 32.89 46.70
C ALA A 30 6.43 33.06 45.58
N GLY A 31 6.87 31.98 44.91
CA GLY A 31 7.92 32.08 43.89
C GLY A 31 9.22 32.65 44.46
N LEU A 32 9.61 33.85 44.02
CA LEU A 32 10.77 34.61 44.53
C LEU A 32 10.38 35.70 45.55
N GLU A 33 9.09 35.80 45.89
CA GLU A 33 8.49 36.83 46.73
C GLU A 33 8.53 36.49 48.24
N TYR A 34 9.63 35.91 48.71
CA TYR A 34 9.91 35.71 50.13
C TYR A 34 11.33 36.16 50.50
N SER A 35 11.57 36.43 51.78
CA SER A 35 12.90 36.87 52.26
C SER A 35 13.33 36.09 53.48
N LEU A 36 14.60 35.73 53.56
CA LEU A 36 15.14 34.92 54.65
C LEU A 36 16.22 35.69 55.43
N ILE A 37 15.99 35.88 56.72
CA ILE A 37 16.83 36.70 57.62
C ILE A 37 17.47 35.84 58.71
N ALA A 38 18.80 35.75 58.65
CA ALA A 38 19.78 35.32 59.65
C ALA A 38 19.88 36.19 60.91
N ILE A 39 19.98 35.66 62.14
CA ILE A 39 20.71 36.35 63.23
C ILE A 39 21.81 35.48 63.83
N MET A 40 22.99 36.06 64.02
CA MET A 40 24.12 35.47 64.71
C MET A 40 24.68 36.42 65.77
N GLY A 41 25.39 35.86 66.75
CA GLY A 41 26.09 36.64 67.77
C GLY A 41 26.26 35.87 69.09
N PRO A 42 26.99 36.46 70.05
CA PRO A 42 27.36 35.79 71.30
C PRO A 42 26.16 35.23 72.06
N GLN A 43 26.37 34.18 72.84
CA GLN A 43 25.36 33.62 73.73
C GLN A 43 24.87 34.69 74.72
N SER A 44 23.56 34.71 74.98
CA SER A 44 22.94 35.68 75.90
C SER A 44 23.06 37.16 75.50
N SER A 45 23.26 37.46 74.22
CA SER A 45 23.38 38.85 73.71
C SER A 45 22.04 39.53 73.36
N GLY A 46 20.91 38.87 73.58
CA GLY A 46 19.57 39.40 73.27
C GLY A 46 19.12 39.22 71.82
N LYS A 47 19.55 38.13 71.16
CA LYS A 47 19.19 37.79 69.76
C LYS A 47 17.69 37.50 69.60
N SER A 48 17.17 36.52 70.32
CA SER A 48 15.76 36.12 70.27
C SER A 48 14.84 37.28 70.65
N THR A 49 15.22 38.06 71.68
CA THR A 49 14.54 39.31 72.06
C THR A 49 14.52 40.32 70.92
N LEU A 50 15.62 40.51 70.19
CA LEU A 50 15.64 41.41 69.02
C LEU A 50 14.68 40.94 67.94
N LEU A 51 14.72 39.65 67.61
CA LEU A 51 13.87 39.09 66.55
C LEU A 51 12.39 39.20 66.90
N ASN A 52 12.03 38.93 68.15
CA ASN A 52 10.67 39.04 68.64
C ASN A 52 10.15 40.48 68.54
N HIS A 53 10.97 41.48 68.89
CA HIS A 53 10.59 42.89 68.80
C HIS A 53 10.53 43.42 67.36
N VAL A 54 11.57 43.16 66.57
CA VAL A 54 11.67 43.62 65.18
C VAL A 54 10.64 42.92 64.30
N PHE A 55 10.59 41.59 64.31
CA PHE A 55 9.78 40.79 63.38
C PHE A 55 8.46 40.28 63.97
N GLY A 56 8.23 40.43 65.28
CA GLY A 56 7.02 39.92 65.94
C GLY A 56 6.98 38.41 66.12
N THR A 57 8.14 37.75 66.06
CA THR A 57 8.25 36.31 66.32
C THR A 57 8.03 35.99 67.80
N SER A 58 7.99 34.71 68.12
CA SER A 58 7.81 34.21 69.49
C SER A 58 8.89 33.18 69.86
N PHE A 59 10.15 33.49 69.57
CA PHE A 59 11.29 32.66 69.99
C PHE A 59 11.42 32.67 71.50
N ARG A 60 11.94 31.58 72.06
CA ARG A 60 12.15 31.47 73.51
C ARG A 60 13.24 32.45 73.96
N GLU A 61 12.91 33.27 74.95
CA GLU A 61 13.87 34.20 75.57
C GLU A 61 14.42 33.66 76.88
N MET A 62 15.59 34.16 77.27
CA MET A 62 16.22 33.79 78.53
C MET A 62 15.42 34.36 79.69
N ASP A 63 15.06 33.52 80.65
CA ASP A 63 14.53 34.00 81.91
C ASP A 63 15.69 34.49 82.80
N ALA A 64 15.87 35.82 82.84
CA ALA A 64 16.92 36.47 83.62
C ALA A 64 16.85 36.12 85.12
N SER A 65 15.67 35.76 85.64
CA SER A 65 15.49 35.40 87.06
C SER A 65 16.05 34.01 87.41
N SER A 66 16.16 33.14 86.41
CA SER A 66 16.68 31.77 86.54
C SER A 66 18.21 31.67 86.32
N GLY A 67 18.88 32.78 86.04
CA GLY A 67 20.33 32.86 85.78
C GLY A 67 20.68 32.81 84.29
N ARG A 68 21.97 33.04 83.98
CA ARG A 68 22.46 33.08 82.58
C ARG A 68 22.79 31.66 82.10
N SER A 69 21.98 31.13 81.18
CA SER A 69 22.12 29.79 80.61
C SER A 69 21.71 29.74 79.14
N GLN A 70 22.02 28.65 78.43
CA GLN A 70 21.53 28.42 77.08
C GLN A 70 20.02 28.53 77.00
N THR A 71 19.55 29.29 76.01
CA THR A 71 18.12 29.45 75.73
C THR A 71 17.76 28.86 74.37
N THR A 72 18.50 29.25 73.33
CA THR A 72 18.35 28.72 71.98
C THR A 72 19.31 27.54 71.80
N GLN A 73 18.76 26.36 71.49
CA GLN A 73 19.53 25.18 71.08
C GLN A 73 19.22 24.88 69.62
N GLY A 74 20.24 24.69 68.80
CA GLY A 74 20.11 24.45 67.38
C GLY A 74 19.71 25.71 66.59
N ILE A 75 18.99 25.50 65.49
CA ILE A 75 18.55 26.55 64.57
C ILE A 75 17.03 26.55 64.52
N TRP A 76 16.43 27.70 64.80
CA TRP A 76 14.98 27.87 64.81
C TRP A 76 14.53 28.76 63.66
N LEU A 77 13.38 28.46 63.07
CA LEU A 77 12.76 29.20 61.98
C LEU A 77 11.36 29.65 62.39
N ALA A 78 11.02 30.91 62.10
CA ALA A 78 9.69 31.43 62.27
C ALA A 78 9.31 32.36 61.11
N VAL A 79 8.02 32.46 60.82
CA VAL A 79 7.47 33.43 59.88
C VAL A 79 7.16 34.71 60.65
N SER A 80 7.58 35.87 60.13
CA SER A 80 7.31 37.17 60.75
C SER A 80 5.83 37.53 60.68
N PRO A 81 5.11 37.67 61.81
CA PRO A 81 3.72 38.13 61.80
C PRO A 81 3.59 39.63 61.45
N LYS A 82 4.65 40.41 61.66
CA LYS A 82 4.67 41.86 61.37
C LYS A 82 5.06 42.18 59.91
N LEU A 83 5.61 41.23 59.17
CA LEU A 83 5.99 41.33 57.76
C LEU A 83 5.36 40.18 56.94
N LYS A 84 4.04 40.02 57.06
CA LYS A 84 3.30 38.96 56.33
C LYS A 84 3.23 39.22 54.83
N GLU A 85 3.10 40.48 54.42
CA GLU A 85 2.98 40.87 53.01
C GLU A 85 4.24 40.53 52.21
N ASP A 86 5.42 40.67 52.82
CA ASP A 86 6.72 40.36 52.21
C ASP A 86 7.17 38.89 52.39
N THR A 87 6.31 38.03 52.98
CA THR A 87 6.60 36.62 53.32
C THR A 87 7.99 36.45 53.95
N THR A 88 8.22 37.11 55.09
CA THR A 88 9.55 37.12 55.73
C THR A 88 9.75 35.93 56.69
N LEU A 89 10.79 35.15 56.42
CA LEU A 89 11.30 34.06 57.25
C LEU A 89 12.47 34.55 58.11
N VAL A 90 12.48 34.16 59.38
CA VAL A 90 13.48 34.57 60.36
C VAL A 90 14.10 33.34 61.00
N LEU A 91 15.43 33.25 60.92
CA LEU A 91 16.25 32.19 61.50
C LEU A 91 16.95 32.70 62.77
N ASP A 92 16.66 32.08 63.91
CA ASP A 92 17.38 32.29 65.18
C ASP A 92 18.44 31.19 65.35
N LEU A 93 19.72 31.57 65.28
CA LEU A 93 20.84 30.66 65.48
C LEU A 93 21.22 30.59 66.96
N GLU A 94 21.66 29.41 67.39
CA GLU A 94 22.32 29.22 68.67
C GLU A 94 23.46 30.23 68.87
N GLY A 95 23.59 30.72 70.11
CA GLY A 95 24.62 31.71 70.42
C GLY A 95 26.01 31.13 70.44
N THR A 96 26.98 31.92 70.01
CA THR A 96 28.40 31.53 69.97
C THR A 96 29.13 31.87 71.27
N ASP A 97 30.32 31.32 71.47
CA ASP A 97 31.17 31.46 72.65
C ASP A 97 30.47 30.94 73.92
N GLY A 98 29.86 29.76 73.81
CA GLY A 98 29.06 29.18 74.86
C GLY A 98 29.85 28.36 75.88
N ARG A 99 29.35 28.30 77.10
CA ARG A 99 30.00 27.49 78.17
C ARG A 99 29.67 26.01 78.06
N GLU A 100 28.56 25.67 77.42
CA GLU A 100 27.87 24.39 77.60
C GLU A 100 28.34 23.28 76.66
N ARG A 101 29.04 23.59 75.55
CA ARG A 101 29.44 22.61 74.52
C ARG A 101 30.94 22.25 74.46
N GLY A 102 31.83 22.99 75.12
CA GLY A 102 33.27 22.66 75.17
C GLY A 102 34.00 22.84 73.83
N GLU A 103 34.98 22.00 73.47
CA GLU A 103 35.77 22.13 72.23
C GLU A 103 34.93 21.89 70.95
N ASP A 104 33.88 21.07 71.02
CA ASP A 104 32.93 20.79 69.92
C ASP A 104 32.03 21.99 69.57
N ASP A 105 31.97 23.01 70.45
CA ASP A 105 31.18 24.24 70.25
C ASP A 105 31.62 24.96 68.97
N THR A 106 32.93 25.01 68.73
CA THR A 106 33.52 25.69 67.57
C THR A 106 33.09 25.09 66.23
N ASN A 107 32.82 23.78 66.17
CA ASN A 107 32.41 23.14 64.92
C ASN A 107 30.94 23.43 64.60
N PHE A 108 30.05 23.30 65.60
CA PHE A 108 28.63 23.59 65.42
C PHE A 108 28.38 25.08 65.14
N GLU A 109 29.10 25.98 65.82
CA GLU A 109 29.06 27.42 65.55
C GLU A 109 29.45 27.73 64.10
N ARG A 110 30.55 27.13 63.62
CA ARG A 110 31.00 27.27 62.23
C ARG A 110 29.96 26.74 61.25
N GLN A 111 29.40 25.56 61.49
CA GLN A 111 28.38 24.95 60.62
C GLN A 111 27.10 25.80 60.58
N SER A 112 26.65 26.31 61.74
CA SER A 112 25.46 27.15 61.85
C SER A 112 25.64 28.51 61.16
N ALA A 113 26.82 29.12 61.31
CA ALA A 113 27.15 30.38 60.65
C ALA A 113 27.27 30.20 59.12
N LEU A 114 27.89 29.10 58.67
CA LEU A 114 27.96 28.72 57.26
C LEU A 114 26.58 28.49 56.65
N PHE A 115 25.73 27.75 57.37
CA PHE A 115 24.38 27.48 56.95
C PHE A 115 23.59 28.78 56.78
N ALA A 116 23.61 29.65 57.79
CA ALA A 116 22.95 30.95 57.74
C ALA A 116 23.44 31.82 56.57
N LEU A 117 24.74 31.83 56.31
CA LEU A 117 25.32 32.57 55.18
C LEU A 117 24.88 32.01 53.82
N ALA A 118 24.76 30.68 53.71
CA ALA A 118 24.32 30.01 52.49
C ALA A 118 22.83 30.28 52.21
N VAL A 119 21.96 30.16 53.21
CA VAL A 119 20.50 30.22 53.04
C VAL A 119 19.88 31.60 53.21
N ALA A 120 20.49 32.49 53.99
CA ALA A 120 19.93 33.82 54.25
C ALA A 120 20.29 34.85 53.18
N ASP A 121 19.33 35.75 52.95
CA ASP A 121 19.48 36.94 52.13
C ASP A 121 20.19 38.04 52.93
N VAL A 122 19.84 38.14 54.22
CA VAL A 122 20.44 39.08 55.17
C VAL A 122 20.89 38.35 56.43
N LEU A 123 22.12 38.62 56.87
CA LEU A 123 22.66 38.12 58.13
C LEU A 123 22.83 39.28 59.12
N LEU A 124 22.01 39.27 60.17
CA LEU A 124 22.11 40.18 61.30
C LEU A 124 23.24 39.70 62.23
N ILE A 125 24.18 40.58 62.55
CA ILE A 125 25.28 40.32 63.47
C ILE A 125 25.04 41.16 64.72
N ASN A 126 24.55 40.51 65.78
CA ASN A 126 24.22 41.15 67.04
C ASN A 126 25.48 41.30 67.90
N LEU A 127 25.87 42.54 68.18
CA LEU A 127 27.09 42.89 68.93
C LEU A 127 26.75 43.80 70.10
N TRP A 128 27.49 43.71 71.20
CA TRP A 128 27.37 44.65 72.31
C TRP A 128 28.28 45.86 72.09
N HIS A 129 27.83 47.06 72.46
CA HIS A 129 28.61 48.29 72.27
C HIS A 129 30.03 48.19 72.86
N HIS A 130 30.18 47.60 74.05
CA HIS A 130 31.48 47.48 74.71
C HIS A 130 32.36 46.35 74.17
N ASP A 131 31.82 45.50 73.30
CA ASP A 131 32.58 44.47 72.61
C ASP A 131 33.23 44.98 71.33
N VAL A 132 32.75 46.11 70.77
CA VAL A 132 33.38 46.78 69.63
C VAL A 132 34.83 47.17 69.98
N GLY A 133 35.78 46.69 69.19
CA GLY A 133 37.23 46.92 69.39
C GLY A 133 37.95 45.88 70.26
N ARG A 134 37.25 44.90 70.85
CA ARG A 134 37.89 43.75 71.54
C ARG A 134 38.28 42.68 70.53
N GLU A 135 39.27 41.83 70.85
CA GLU A 135 39.70 40.77 69.93
C GLU A 135 38.76 39.56 69.93
N HIS A 136 38.41 39.04 71.12
CA HIS A 136 37.49 37.89 71.23
C HIS A 136 36.03 38.30 71.44
N GLY A 137 35.77 39.31 72.29
CA GLY A 137 34.39 39.74 72.62
C GLY A 137 33.60 40.32 71.43
N SER A 138 34.29 40.88 70.44
CA SER A 138 33.65 41.39 69.21
C SER A 138 33.22 40.29 68.23
N GLY A 139 33.55 39.03 68.50
CA GLY A 139 33.29 37.92 67.58
C GLY A 139 34.21 37.87 66.36
N LYS A 140 35.37 38.56 66.35
CA LYS A 140 36.34 38.51 65.22
C LYS A 140 36.73 37.09 64.78
N PRO A 141 36.97 36.10 65.66
CA PRO A 141 37.31 34.75 65.22
C PRO A 141 36.19 34.11 64.39
N LEU A 142 34.94 34.31 64.79
CA LEU A 142 33.77 33.83 64.06
C LEU A 142 33.58 34.60 62.74
N LEU A 143 33.74 35.92 62.75
CA LEU A 143 33.71 36.74 61.54
C LEU A 143 34.80 36.32 60.54
N LYS A 144 36.00 36.00 61.02
CA LYS A 144 37.08 35.45 60.19
C LYS A 144 36.67 34.13 59.56
N THR A 145 36.07 33.21 60.33
CA THR A 145 35.55 31.94 59.82
C THR A 145 34.48 32.16 58.77
N ILE A 146 33.53 33.06 59.02
CA ILE A 146 32.46 33.40 58.07
C ILE A 146 33.05 33.96 56.78
N LEU A 147 33.93 34.95 56.86
CA LEU A 147 34.57 35.56 55.68
C LEU A 147 35.42 34.54 54.92
N GLN A 148 36.15 33.66 55.62
CA GLN A 148 37.00 32.63 55.02
C GLN A 148 36.20 31.55 54.32
N GLU A 149 35.15 31.05 54.95
CA GLU A 149 34.31 30.02 54.34
C GLU A 149 33.44 30.61 53.24
N ASN A 150 33.02 31.88 53.36
CA ASN A 150 32.39 32.62 52.29
C ASN A 150 33.26 32.65 51.02
N LEU A 151 34.58 32.84 51.14
CA LEU A 151 35.49 32.77 50.00
C LEU A 151 35.45 31.40 49.28
N LYS A 152 35.13 30.31 49.99
CA LYS A 152 34.98 28.96 49.40
C LYS A 152 33.60 28.74 48.77
N LEU A 153 32.57 29.41 49.27
CA LEU A 153 31.21 29.37 48.75
C LEU A 153 31.05 30.15 47.43
N PHE A 154 31.99 31.06 47.13
CA PHE A 154 31.85 32.04 46.06
C PHE A 154 32.55 31.67 44.76
N ASP A 155 31.72 31.18 43.84
CA ASP A 155 31.74 31.46 42.40
C ASP A 155 30.38 31.98 41.89
N SER A 156 29.52 32.44 42.82
CA SER A 156 28.08 32.62 42.56
C SER A 156 27.66 34.02 42.11
N GLY A 157 28.56 35.00 42.04
CA GLY A 157 28.21 36.34 41.54
C GLY A 157 27.39 37.23 42.50
N ARG A 158 26.97 36.74 43.68
CA ARG A 158 26.01 37.44 44.57
C ARG A 158 26.69 38.28 45.68
N ARG A 159 26.09 39.39 46.10
CA ARG A 159 26.55 40.17 47.28
C ARG A 159 25.71 39.80 48.49
N LYS A 160 26.33 39.40 49.59
CA LYS A 160 25.63 39.10 50.84
C LYS A 160 25.49 40.36 51.69
N THR A 161 24.31 40.60 52.26
CA THR A 161 24.09 41.75 53.16
C THR A 161 24.35 41.35 54.61
N LEU A 162 25.31 42.02 55.23
CA LEU A 162 25.63 41.88 56.66
C LEU A 162 25.17 43.13 57.39
N VAL A 163 24.24 42.97 58.34
CA VAL A 163 23.71 44.07 59.14
C VAL A 163 24.25 43.94 60.56
N PHE A 164 25.21 44.78 60.92
CA PHE A 164 25.75 44.86 62.27
C PHE A 164 24.81 45.64 63.16
N VAL A 165 24.19 44.95 64.12
CA VAL A 165 23.27 45.54 65.10
C VAL A 165 24.01 45.72 66.42
N ILE A 166 24.41 46.95 66.71
CA ILE A 166 25.13 47.31 67.93
C ILE A 166 24.12 47.58 69.05
N ARG A 167 24.12 46.74 70.08
CA ARG A 167 23.25 46.80 71.25
C ARG A 167 23.85 47.70 72.33
N ASP A 168 22.98 48.26 73.17
CA ASP A 168 23.33 49.06 74.34
C ASP A 168 24.21 50.27 74.00
N ARG A 169 23.79 51.03 72.98
CA ARG A 169 24.56 52.18 72.51
C ARG A 169 24.76 53.22 73.63
N SER A 170 25.99 53.70 73.76
CA SER A 170 26.33 54.79 74.68
C SER A 170 26.06 56.15 74.05
N SER A 171 25.61 57.13 74.83
CA SER A 171 25.46 58.52 74.37
C SER A 171 26.79 59.22 74.08
N LYS A 172 27.93 58.62 74.49
CA LYS A 172 29.27 59.21 74.34
C LYS A 172 29.94 58.90 73.01
N THR A 173 29.59 57.77 72.37
CA THR A 173 30.28 57.30 71.16
C THR A 173 29.29 57.27 69.99
N PRO A 174 29.48 58.09 68.94
CA PRO A 174 28.58 58.11 67.80
C PRO A 174 28.71 56.82 66.96
N LEU A 175 27.63 56.44 66.27
CA LEU A 175 27.55 55.23 65.45
C LEU A 175 28.61 55.24 64.33
N GLU A 176 28.89 56.39 63.75
CA GLU A 176 29.87 56.55 62.66
C GLU A 176 31.28 56.16 63.10
N ALA A 177 31.64 56.45 64.36
CA ALA A 177 32.93 56.06 64.92
C ALA A 177 33.02 54.54 65.13
N LEU A 178 31.96 53.92 65.68
CA LEU A 178 31.89 52.47 65.87
C LEU A 178 31.89 51.72 64.53
N ALA A 179 31.12 52.19 63.56
CA ALA A 179 31.07 51.65 62.21
C ALA A 179 32.44 51.75 61.51
N LYS A 180 33.17 52.84 61.72
CA LYS A 180 34.54 53.00 61.21
C LYS A 180 35.49 51.95 61.83
N THR A 181 35.47 51.79 63.15
CA THR A 181 36.30 50.78 63.84
C THR A 181 35.99 49.37 63.37
N LEU A 182 34.70 49.01 63.26
CA LEU A 182 34.29 47.69 62.78
C LEU A 182 34.71 47.45 61.32
N ARG A 183 34.58 48.46 60.46
CA ARG A 183 35.03 48.38 59.06
C ARG A 183 36.55 48.16 58.97
N GLU A 184 37.34 48.93 59.71
CA GLU A 184 38.80 48.76 59.77
C GLU A 184 39.20 47.36 60.29
N ASP A 185 38.47 46.82 61.26
CA ASP A 185 38.71 45.47 61.77
C ASP A 185 38.33 44.39 60.75
N LEU A 186 37.21 44.54 60.04
CA LEU A 186 36.81 43.64 58.96
C LEU A 186 37.79 43.68 57.79
N ASP A 187 38.31 44.85 57.42
CA ASP A 187 39.33 45.00 56.37
C ASP A 187 40.63 44.31 56.75
N LYS A 188 41.06 44.43 58.02
CA LYS A 188 42.22 43.69 58.53
C LYS A 188 42.00 42.19 58.45
N VAL A 189 40.84 41.70 58.92
CA VAL A 189 40.49 40.28 58.84
C VAL A 189 40.50 39.81 57.39
N TRP A 190 39.85 40.55 56.49
CA TRP A 190 39.77 40.26 55.06
C TRP A 190 41.14 40.23 54.38
N SER A 191 42.02 41.19 54.69
CA SER A 191 43.37 41.25 54.14
C SER A 191 44.24 40.05 54.57
N GLY A 192 44.01 39.53 55.78
CA GLY A 192 44.72 38.38 56.33
C GLY A 192 44.23 37.01 55.83
N LEU A 193 43.17 36.95 55.02
CA LEU A 193 42.67 35.72 54.40
C LEU A 193 43.40 35.40 53.10
N SER A 194 43.79 34.13 52.92
CA SER A 194 44.32 33.59 51.67
C SER A 194 43.21 33.54 50.61
N LYS A 195 43.37 34.32 49.54
CA LYS A 195 42.41 34.43 48.43
C LYS A 195 42.89 33.57 47.24
N PRO A 196 42.00 32.90 46.49
CA PRO A 196 42.38 32.14 45.29
C PRO A 196 43.10 33.01 44.24
N GLU A 197 44.10 32.44 43.54
CA GLU A 197 44.97 33.15 42.58
C GLU A 197 44.25 33.59 41.29
N THR A 198 43.11 32.98 40.98
CA THR A 198 42.27 33.32 39.82
C THR A 198 40.81 33.44 40.27
N PRO A 199 40.14 34.58 40.05
CA PRO A 199 38.68 34.62 40.00
C PRO A 199 38.25 33.60 38.93
N SER A 200 37.32 32.72 39.25
CA SER A 200 36.85 31.75 38.27
C SER A 200 36.21 32.45 37.07
N ALA A 201 36.11 31.75 35.94
CA ALA A 201 35.63 32.27 34.68
C ALA A 201 34.16 32.75 34.77
N GLY A 202 33.95 34.00 35.17
CA GLY A 202 32.63 34.61 35.29
C GLY A 202 32.55 35.82 36.23
N ASP A 203 33.39 35.90 37.26
CA ASP A 203 33.27 36.94 38.29
C ASP A 203 34.42 37.97 38.18
N ALA A 204 34.22 39.03 37.38
CA ALA A 204 35.22 40.08 37.10
C ALA A 204 35.43 41.09 38.25
N ARG A 205 34.87 40.84 39.44
CA ARG A 205 34.92 41.78 40.58
C ARG A 205 36.25 41.66 41.34
N PRO A 206 36.82 42.79 41.80
CA PRO A 206 38.04 42.75 42.60
C PRO A 206 37.80 41.99 43.92
N TRP A 207 38.88 41.55 44.56
CA TRP A 207 38.81 40.91 45.88
C TRP A 207 38.73 41.91 47.04
N ASP A 208 38.01 43.01 46.87
CA ASP A 208 37.72 43.98 47.93
C ASP A 208 36.48 43.56 48.75
N LEU A 209 36.46 43.95 50.02
CA LEU A 209 35.39 43.54 50.95
C LEU A 209 34.03 44.11 50.53
N GLU A 210 34.00 45.38 50.07
CA GLU A 210 32.78 46.10 49.70
C GLU A 210 32.18 45.63 48.35
N SER A 211 32.99 45.03 47.45
CA SER A 211 32.43 44.41 46.24
C SER A 211 31.78 43.05 46.49
N ARG A 212 32.11 42.39 47.61
CA ARG A 212 31.62 41.05 47.99
C ARG A 212 30.50 41.09 49.03
N PHE A 213 30.51 42.06 49.93
CA PHE A 213 29.50 42.22 50.97
C PHE A 213 28.90 43.61 50.99
N ASN A 214 27.60 43.68 51.24
CA ASN A 214 26.94 44.92 51.62
C ASN A 214 26.96 45.05 53.14
N LEU A 215 27.76 45.99 53.66
CA LEU A 215 27.96 46.18 55.10
C LEU A 215 27.08 47.32 55.60
N ILE A 216 26.13 46.99 56.46
CA ILE A 216 25.19 47.94 57.06
C ILE A 216 25.43 47.98 58.57
N PHE A 217 25.49 49.19 59.14
CA PHE A 217 25.70 49.38 60.57
C PHE A 217 24.49 50.11 61.18
N THR A 218 23.93 49.54 62.24
CA THR A 218 22.84 50.15 63.01
C THR A 218 23.08 49.98 64.50
N SER A 219 22.39 50.76 65.32
CA SER A 219 22.51 50.67 66.78
C SER A 219 21.15 50.80 67.44
N LEU A 220 20.98 50.12 68.56
CA LEU A 220 19.79 50.17 69.40
C LEU A 220 20.14 50.61 70.83
N PRO A 221 19.24 51.32 71.52
CA PRO A 221 19.42 51.69 72.92
C PRO A 221 19.41 50.45 73.83
N ASN A 222 19.83 50.64 75.08
CA ASN A 222 19.76 49.58 76.08
C ASN A 222 18.28 49.23 76.37
N TYR A 223 17.96 47.94 76.27
CA TYR A 223 16.59 47.46 76.38
C TYR A 223 16.02 47.63 77.79
N GLU A 224 16.82 47.36 78.83
CA GLU A 224 16.38 47.41 80.24
C GLU A 224 16.16 48.85 80.73
N GLU A 225 16.99 49.78 80.30
CA GLU A 225 16.94 51.18 80.74
C GLU A 225 15.96 52.04 79.90
N LYS A 226 15.80 51.71 78.61
CA LYS A 226 15.13 52.55 77.61
C LYS A 226 14.23 51.72 76.68
N GLU A 227 13.35 50.92 77.26
CA GLU A 227 12.47 49.99 76.54
C GLU A 227 11.62 50.69 75.45
N GLU A 228 10.98 51.82 75.76
CA GLU A 228 10.14 52.55 74.79
C GLU A 228 10.95 53.04 73.57
N GLU A 229 12.17 53.57 73.79
CA GLU A 229 13.06 53.98 72.70
C GLU A 229 13.51 52.77 71.87
N PHE A 230 13.78 51.64 72.54
CA PHE A 230 14.18 50.40 71.88
C PHE A 230 13.07 49.87 70.96
N GLU A 231 11.82 49.83 71.41
CA GLU A 231 10.70 49.37 70.61
C GLU A 231 10.42 50.27 69.39
N ALA A 232 10.55 51.59 69.56
CA ALA A 232 10.42 52.56 68.48
C ALA A 232 11.51 52.35 67.40
N GLU A 233 12.76 52.16 67.81
CA GLU A 233 13.86 51.92 66.86
C GLU A 233 13.85 50.51 66.26
N ALA A 234 13.40 49.51 67.00
CA ALA A 234 13.15 48.17 66.46
C ALA A 234 12.06 48.21 65.38
N THR A 235 11.07 49.09 65.53
CA THR A 235 10.05 49.36 64.51
C THR A 235 10.63 50.06 63.29
N LEU A 236 11.53 51.03 63.48
CA LEU A 236 12.26 51.66 62.38
C LEU A 236 13.13 50.64 61.63
N LEU A 237 13.85 49.79 62.36
CA LEU A 237 14.66 48.71 61.78
C LEU A 237 13.79 47.73 60.98
N ARG A 238 12.61 47.35 61.50
CA ARG A 238 11.64 46.52 60.76
C ARG A 238 11.27 47.14 59.41
N SER A 239 11.08 48.46 59.34
CA SER A 239 10.70 49.14 58.09
C SER A 239 11.75 49.04 56.98
N LYS A 240 13.01 48.79 57.34
CA LYS A 240 14.12 48.57 56.39
C LYS A 240 14.09 47.18 55.75
N PHE A 241 13.27 46.25 56.25
CA PHE A 241 13.10 44.90 55.70
C PHE A 241 11.83 44.74 54.84
N LYS A 242 11.11 45.82 54.56
CA LYS A 242 9.98 45.82 53.63
C LYS A 242 10.45 46.05 52.21
N ARG A 243 9.97 45.26 51.23
CA ARG A 243 10.28 45.52 49.82
C ARG A 243 9.69 46.86 49.38
N GLY A 244 10.44 47.58 48.55
CA GLY A 244 10.03 48.91 48.06
C GLY A 244 10.29 50.07 49.04
N SER A 245 10.90 49.82 50.19
CA SER A 245 11.41 50.90 51.07
C SER A 245 12.62 51.60 50.42
N GLU A 246 12.72 52.92 50.54
CA GLU A 246 13.85 53.71 49.98
C GLU A 246 15.22 53.25 50.51
N ASP A 247 15.28 52.77 51.75
CA ASP A 247 16.47 52.23 52.40
C ASP A 247 16.30 50.73 52.71
N CYS A 248 15.95 49.93 51.71
CA CYS A 248 15.76 48.49 51.90
C CYS A 248 17.08 47.76 52.17
N TYR A 249 17.11 46.92 53.22
CA TYR A 249 18.27 46.07 53.56
C TYR A 249 18.26 44.73 52.82
N LEU A 250 17.15 44.38 52.15
CA LEU A 250 17.07 43.17 51.35
C LEU A 250 17.92 43.31 50.07
N PRO A 251 18.69 42.28 49.71
CA PRO A 251 19.47 42.29 48.47
C PRO A 251 18.57 42.29 47.24
N SER A 252 19.09 42.74 46.10
CA SER A 252 18.38 42.71 44.81
C SER A 252 18.50 41.37 44.07
N ASP A 253 19.26 40.41 44.58
CA ASP A 253 19.50 39.12 43.91
C ASP A 253 18.36 38.13 44.19
N ASP A 254 17.91 37.38 43.19
CA ASP A 254 16.76 36.47 43.28
C ASP A 254 17.00 35.21 44.13
N PRO A 255 16.20 34.95 45.18
CA PRO A 255 16.37 33.78 46.04
C PRO A 255 16.15 32.45 45.29
N VAL A 256 16.33 31.32 45.97
CA VAL A 256 15.87 30.04 45.43
C VAL A 256 14.33 30.07 45.40
N PRO A 257 13.64 29.50 44.41
CA PRO A 257 12.17 29.48 44.42
C PRO A 257 11.63 28.86 45.72
N GLY A 258 10.59 29.45 46.30
CA GLY A 258 10.03 29.02 47.59
C GLY A 258 9.57 27.56 47.59
N SER A 259 9.03 27.07 46.46
CA SER A 259 8.69 25.66 46.23
C SER A 259 9.89 24.72 46.37
N ALA A 260 11.11 25.21 46.15
CA ALA A 260 12.34 24.44 46.24
C ALA A 260 13.16 24.70 47.52
N LEU A 261 12.69 25.61 48.39
CA LEU A 261 13.41 26.04 49.58
C LEU A 261 13.64 24.89 50.57
N ALA A 262 12.63 24.04 50.82
CA ALA A 262 12.76 22.90 51.74
C ALA A 262 13.89 21.93 51.31
N LEU A 263 13.88 21.54 50.04
CA LEU A 263 14.90 20.68 49.43
C LEU A 263 16.29 21.34 49.50
N SER A 264 16.33 22.63 49.18
CA SER A 264 17.56 23.42 49.19
C SER A 264 18.19 23.47 50.59
N VAL A 265 17.40 23.83 51.60
CA VAL A 265 17.84 23.89 53.00
C VAL A 265 18.34 22.53 53.50
N GLY A 266 17.63 21.45 53.18
CA GLY A 266 18.02 20.09 53.56
C GLY A 266 19.39 19.68 52.98
N ASN A 267 19.57 19.89 51.67
CA ASN A 267 20.81 19.52 50.97
C ASN A 267 22.01 20.39 51.38
N ILE A 268 21.79 21.70 51.57
CA ILE A 268 22.82 22.62 52.06
C ILE A 268 23.27 22.18 53.47
N TRP A 269 22.34 21.91 54.38
CA TRP A 269 22.68 21.46 55.72
C TRP A 269 23.43 20.13 55.72
N ALA A 270 22.98 19.15 54.92
CA ALA A 270 23.66 17.86 54.80
C ALA A 270 25.11 18.00 54.31
N THR A 271 25.34 18.86 53.31
CA THR A 271 26.69 19.12 52.76
C THR A 271 27.60 19.78 53.80
N ILE A 272 27.07 20.73 54.57
CA ILE A 272 27.78 21.42 55.65
C ILE A 272 28.09 20.48 56.82
N LYS A 273 27.12 19.63 57.22
CA LYS A 273 27.30 18.64 58.29
C LYS A 273 28.41 17.65 57.96
N ASP A 274 28.52 17.25 56.70
CA ASP A 274 29.58 16.38 56.17
C ASP A 274 30.95 17.08 55.99
N ASN A 275 31.05 18.39 56.26
CA ASN A 275 32.24 19.22 56.02
C ASN A 275 32.75 19.16 54.57
N LYS A 276 31.85 18.99 53.60
CA LYS A 276 32.17 19.03 52.17
C LYS A 276 32.14 20.48 51.67
N ASN A 277 32.88 20.75 50.59
CA ASN A 277 32.81 22.05 49.92
C ASN A 277 31.41 22.26 49.34
N LEU A 278 30.79 23.39 49.66
CA LEU A 278 29.46 23.74 49.21
C LEU A 278 29.56 24.65 47.97
N ASP A 279 29.15 24.12 46.82
CA ASP A 279 29.06 24.85 45.55
C ASP A 279 27.61 25.29 45.32
N LEU A 280 27.32 26.57 45.55
CA LEU A 280 25.97 27.12 45.45
C LEU A 280 25.42 27.16 44.00
N PRO A 281 26.20 27.57 42.97
CA PRO A 281 25.77 27.46 41.57
C PRO A 281 25.39 26.03 41.17
N ALA A 282 26.27 25.05 41.41
CA ALA A 282 25.98 23.65 41.08
C ALA A 282 24.77 23.13 41.86
N HIS A 283 24.62 23.56 43.12
CA HIS A 283 23.46 23.22 43.93
C HIS A 283 22.15 23.80 43.38
N ARG A 284 22.13 25.02 42.84
CA ARG A 284 20.93 25.60 42.18
C ARG A 284 20.51 24.80 40.95
N VAL A 285 21.47 24.43 40.10
CA VAL A 285 21.25 23.57 38.93
C VAL A 285 20.67 22.22 39.38
N MET A 286 21.25 21.62 40.41
CA MET A 286 20.78 20.34 40.96
C MET A 286 19.34 20.44 41.50
N VAL A 287 19.02 21.47 42.27
CA VAL A 287 17.66 21.68 42.81
C VAL A 287 16.65 21.89 41.69
N ALA A 288 16.98 22.72 40.69
CA ALA A 288 16.15 22.92 39.51
C ALA A 288 15.92 21.59 38.76
N THR A 289 16.98 20.80 38.59
CA THR A 289 16.91 19.48 37.92
C THR A 289 15.97 18.53 38.65
N VAL A 290 16.14 18.35 39.97
CA VAL A 290 15.31 17.45 40.78
C VAL A 290 13.85 17.88 40.77
N ARG A 291 13.57 19.20 40.83
CA ARG A 291 12.20 19.71 40.77
C ARG A 291 11.59 19.54 39.38
N CYS A 292 12.32 19.84 38.32
CA CYS A 292 11.87 19.59 36.95
C CYS A 292 11.56 18.10 36.74
N ASP A 293 12.40 17.19 37.24
CA ASP A 293 12.18 15.74 37.11
C ASP A 293 10.91 15.28 37.82
N GLN A 294 10.63 15.81 39.01
CA GLN A 294 9.38 15.57 39.73
C GLN A 294 8.17 16.08 38.93
N SER A 295 8.22 17.33 38.45
CA SER A 295 7.17 17.92 37.63
C SER A 295 6.92 17.12 36.35
N ILE A 296 7.99 16.66 35.67
CA ILE A 296 7.87 15.80 34.48
C ILE A 296 7.16 14.49 34.84
N ALA A 297 7.56 13.83 35.93
CA ALA A 297 6.97 12.56 36.33
C ALA A 297 5.49 12.70 36.69
N ASP A 298 5.10 13.77 37.38
CA ASP A 298 3.71 14.02 37.74
C ASP A 298 2.87 14.41 36.52
N LEU A 299 3.37 15.32 35.66
CA LEU A 299 2.68 15.68 34.42
C LEU A 299 2.49 14.49 33.46
N CYS A 300 3.47 13.59 33.35
CA CYS A 300 3.33 12.37 32.55
C CYS A 300 2.24 11.46 33.12
N ARG A 301 2.20 11.29 34.46
CA ARG A 301 1.18 10.47 35.13
C ARG A 301 -0.22 11.06 34.93
N ASP A 302 -0.35 12.37 35.06
CA ASP A 302 -1.62 13.08 34.85
C ASP A 302 -2.05 13.07 33.38
N PHE A 303 -1.08 13.07 32.45
CA PHE A 303 -1.35 12.92 31.02
C PHE A 303 -1.88 11.53 30.68
N GLU A 304 -1.25 10.46 31.20
CA GLU A 304 -1.71 9.08 31.00
C GLU A 304 -3.07 8.81 31.64
N ALA A 305 -3.36 9.45 32.78
CA ALA A 305 -4.65 9.33 33.47
C ALA A 305 -5.76 10.21 32.86
N SER A 306 -5.44 11.08 31.89
CA SER A 306 -6.41 12.00 31.29
C SER A 306 -7.45 11.27 30.45
N ALA A 307 -8.73 11.52 30.71
CA ALA A 307 -9.83 10.97 29.93
C ALA A 307 -9.79 11.42 28.45
N GLU A 308 -9.32 12.65 28.18
CA GLU A 308 -9.19 13.18 26.82
C GLU A 308 -8.11 12.43 26.02
N VAL A 309 -6.99 12.07 26.68
CA VAL A 309 -5.92 11.27 26.08
C VAL A 309 -6.42 9.85 25.82
N GLY A 310 -7.14 9.25 26.77
CA GLY A 310 -7.76 7.93 26.60
C GLY A 310 -8.73 7.89 25.41
N ALA A 311 -9.65 8.86 25.34
CA ALA A 311 -10.62 8.96 24.24
C ALA A 311 -9.93 9.12 22.87
N LEU A 312 -8.93 10.01 22.77
CA LEU A 312 -8.19 10.21 21.53
C LEU A 312 -7.45 8.93 21.08
N ARG A 313 -6.90 8.16 22.02
CA ARG A 313 -6.23 6.87 21.70
C ARG A 313 -7.22 5.82 21.18
N GLU A 314 -8.40 5.74 21.78
CA GLU A 314 -9.46 4.82 21.34
C GLU A 314 -9.98 5.21 19.96
N GLU A 315 -10.34 6.47 19.75
CA GLU A 315 -10.77 6.99 18.44
C GLU A 315 -9.70 6.74 17.36
N ALA A 316 -8.43 6.99 17.68
CA ALA A 316 -7.31 6.79 16.76
C ALA A 316 -7.03 5.30 16.44
N ALA A 317 -7.54 4.36 17.25
CA ALA A 317 -7.43 2.93 16.97
C ALA A 317 -8.57 2.42 16.06
N GLU A 318 -9.70 3.15 15.97
CA GLU A 318 -10.88 2.73 15.21
C GLU A 318 -10.83 3.16 13.73
N GLY A 319 -10.20 4.30 13.42
CA GLY A 319 -10.11 4.77 12.03
C GLY A 319 -9.28 6.03 11.87
N ILE A 320 -9.19 6.52 10.62
CA ILE A 320 -8.43 7.73 10.30
C ILE A 320 -9.12 8.99 10.85
N LEU A 321 -8.35 9.85 11.49
CA LEU A 321 -8.79 11.12 12.07
C LEU A 321 -8.03 12.27 11.40
N ASP A 322 -8.74 13.13 10.67
CA ASP A 322 -8.13 14.24 9.93
C ASP A 322 -7.47 15.29 10.84
N ASP A 323 -7.97 15.43 12.08
CA ASP A 323 -7.51 16.40 13.08
C ASP A 323 -6.65 15.78 14.20
N TYR A 324 -6.16 14.55 14.02
CA TYR A 324 -5.39 13.84 15.04
C TYR A 324 -4.17 14.62 15.53
N GLY A 325 -3.32 15.09 14.61
CA GLY A 325 -2.10 15.82 14.95
C GLY A 325 -2.38 17.10 15.73
N GLU A 326 -3.38 17.88 15.31
CA GLU A 326 -3.80 19.10 16.01
C GLU A 326 -4.34 18.80 17.41
N ARG A 327 -5.22 17.79 17.56
CA ARG A 327 -5.77 17.37 18.86
C ARG A 327 -4.67 16.86 19.78
N CYS A 328 -3.79 16.01 19.26
CA CYS A 328 -2.67 15.44 20.02
C CYS A 328 -1.70 16.54 20.47
N TRP A 329 -1.31 17.43 19.57
CA TRP A 329 -0.46 18.57 19.90
C TRP A 329 -1.12 19.50 20.91
N GLY A 330 -2.42 19.79 20.80
CA GLY A 330 -3.13 20.61 21.79
C GLY A 330 -3.05 20.04 23.21
N LEU A 331 -3.16 18.71 23.35
CA LEU A 331 -3.00 18.03 24.64
C LEU A 331 -1.55 18.08 25.16
N VAL A 332 -0.57 17.90 24.28
CA VAL A 332 0.86 18.00 24.62
C VAL A 332 1.23 19.44 25.00
N GLU A 333 0.82 20.43 24.20
CA GLU A 333 1.08 21.85 24.43
C GLU A 333 0.48 22.33 25.74
N ALA A 334 -0.73 21.88 26.08
CA ALA A 334 -1.35 22.20 27.37
C ALA A 334 -0.48 21.75 28.55
N ARG A 335 0.15 20.58 28.49
CA ARG A 335 1.07 20.07 29.53
C ARG A 335 2.40 20.79 29.52
N LEU A 336 2.93 21.14 28.34
CA LEU A 336 4.14 21.95 28.23
C LEU A 336 3.95 23.35 28.85
N ARG A 337 2.79 23.99 28.63
CA ARG A 337 2.47 25.27 29.29
C ARG A 337 2.38 25.14 30.81
N SER A 338 1.72 24.09 31.31
CA SER A 338 1.71 23.82 32.76
C SER A 338 3.11 23.58 33.33
N PHE A 339 4.01 22.95 32.57
CA PHE A 339 5.41 22.81 32.95
C PHE A 339 6.11 24.17 33.01
N ASP A 340 5.95 24.99 31.97
CA ASP A 340 6.57 26.33 31.87
C ASP A 340 6.15 27.22 33.05
N GLU A 341 4.88 27.16 33.48
CA GLU A 341 4.38 27.85 34.69
C GLU A 341 5.01 27.32 35.99
N MET A 342 5.19 26.00 36.11
CA MET A 342 5.80 25.40 37.31
C MET A 342 7.29 25.69 37.46
N VAL A 343 7.99 25.98 36.35
CA VAL A 343 9.45 26.16 36.33
C VAL A 343 9.92 27.59 36.08
N GLU A 344 9.00 28.55 36.02
CA GLU A 344 9.25 29.97 35.70
C GLU A 344 10.45 30.57 36.44
N PHE A 345 10.64 30.21 37.71
CA PHE A 345 11.67 30.78 38.58
C PHE A 345 12.99 29.99 38.61
N PHE A 346 13.12 28.90 37.85
CA PHE A 346 14.35 28.11 37.78
C PHE A 346 15.28 28.58 36.65
N GLU A 347 16.47 27.99 36.59
CA GLU A 347 17.46 28.36 35.58
C GLU A 347 16.97 28.02 34.16
N PRO A 348 16.97 29.00 33.22
CA PRO A 348 16.42 28.78 31.88
C PRO A 348 17.07 27.65 31.09
N SER A 349 18.38 27.46 31.26
CA SER A 349 19.17 26.41 30.60
C SER A 349 18.64 25.02 30.94
N VAL A 350 18.44 24.76 32.24
CA VAL A 350 17.90 23.50 32.77
C VAL A 350 16.46 23.31 32.34
N CYS A 351 15.64 24.37 32.45
CA CYS A 351 14.23 24.34 32.09
C CYS A 351 14.04 23.96 30.61
N GLN A 352 14.83 24.55 29.70
CA GLN A 352 14.72 24.27 28.27
C GLN A 352 15.07 22.81 27.95
N THR A 353 16.14 22.27 28.54
CA THR A 353 16.51 20.85 28.37
C THR A 353 15.41 19.93 28.92
N LYS A 354 14.89 20.24 30.11
CA LYS A 354 13.84 19.44 30.76
C LYS A 354 12.50 19.53 30.05
N ARG A 355 12.19 20.67 29.44
CA ARG A 355 11.00 20.86 28.59
C ARG A 355 11.06 19.99 27.33
N GLN A 356 12.23 19.86 26.71
CA GLN A 356 12.42 18.94 25.56
C GLN A 356 12.28 17.48 25.99
N GLU A 357 12.82 17.11 27.16
CA GLU A 357 12.64 15.79 27.75
C GLU A 357 11.15 15.48 27.98
N LEU A 358 10.40 16.42 28.56
CA LEU A 358 8.94 16.28 28.74
C LEU A 358 8.23 16.04 27.41
N ASN A 359 8.51 16.87 26.39
CA ASN A 359 7.91 16.72 25.06
C ASN A 359 8.14 15.31 24.50
N SER A 360 9.38 14.82 24.58
CA SER A 360 9.74 13.47 24.11
C SER A 360 8.99 12.36 24.86
N ARG A 361 8.80 12.51 26.18
CA ARG A 361 8.06 11.53 27.00
C ARG A 361 6.57 11.52 26.67
N LEU A 362 5.95 12.69 26.49
CA LEU A 362 4.55 12.80 26.11
C LEU A 362 4.29 12.20 24.72
N GLN A 363 5.21 12.42 23.77
CA GLN A 363 5.15 11.78 22.45
C GLN A 363 5.28 10.26 22.53
N ILE A 364 6.14 9.72 23.40
CA ILE A 364 6.23 8.27 23.64
C ILE A 364 4.90 7.71 24.12
N CYS A 365 4.21 8.40 25.03
CA CYS A 365 2.89 7.99 25.51
C CYS A 365 1.85 7.92 24.37
N MET A 366 1.94 8.79 23.36
CA MET A 366 1.00 8.81 22.21
C MET A 366 1.44 7.94 21.03
N ARG A 367 2.62 7.33 21.09
CA ARG A 367 3.23 6.58 19.97
C ARG A 367 2.32 5.49 19.40
N GLU A 368 1.63 4.73 20.26
CA GLU A 368 0.75 3.65 19.81
C GLU A 368 -0.40 4.17 18.93
N ALA A 369 -1.04 5.27 19.36
CA ALA A 369 -2.10 5.92 18.58
C ALA A 369 -1.56 6.56 17.29
N THR A 370 -0.41 7.23 17.36
CA THR A 370 0.22 7.82 16.16
C THR A 370 0.61 6.73 15.15
N SER A 371 1.16 5.61 15.61
CA SER A 371 1.49 4.48 14.74
C SER A 371 0.24 3.86 14.11
N ALA A 372 -0.87 3.78 14.83
CA ALA A 372 -2.14 3.31 14.27
C ALA A 372 -2.63 4.23 13.15
N GLN A 373 -2.62 5.55 13.36
CA GLN A 373 -2.98 6.53 12.33
C GLN A 373 -2.09 6.44 11.09
N LEU A 374 -0.77 6.31 11.27
CA LEU A 374 0.15 6.15 10.15
C LEU A 374 -0.10 4.86 9.35
N GLU A 375 -0.45 3.76 10.02
CA GLU A 375 -0.82 2.51 9.33
C GLU A 375 -2.16 2.62 8.59
N PHE A 376 -3.14 3.37 9.11
CA PHE A 376 -4.37 3.68 8.37
C PHE A 376 -4.08 4.53 7.13
N CYS A 377 -3.22 5.55 7.24
CA CYS A 377 -2.76 6.34 6.09
C CYS A 377 -2.10 5.44 5.04
N ARG A 378 -1.21 4.53 5.45
CA ARG A 378 -0.57 3.56 4.56
C ARG A 378 -1.59 2.68 3.84
N ALA A 379 -2.53 2.10 4.59
CA ALA A 379 -3.57 1.25 4.03
C ALA A 379 -4.42 2.00 2.99
N GLY A 380 -4.81 3.25 3.30
CA GLY A 380 -5.52 4.12 2.36
C GLY A 380 -4.71 4.42 1.08
N CYS A 381 -3.39 4.63 1.20
CA CYS A 381 -2.51 4.82 0.04
C CYS A 381 -2.40 3.56 -0.83
N VAL A 382 -2.34 2.38 -0.21
CA VAL A 382 -2.35 1.10 -0.92
C VAL A 382 -3.66 0.90 -1.67
N ASP A 383 -4.80 1.20 -1.05
CA ASP A 383 -6.11 1.08 -1.69
C ASP A 383 -6.29 2.08 -2.84
N LEU A 384 -5.80 3.32 -2.68
CA LEU A 384 -5.74 4.33 -3.74
C LEU A 384 -4.91 3.81 -4.92
N PHE A 385 -3.70 3.29 -4.65
CA PHE A 385 -2.80 2.75 -5.66
C PHE A 385 -3.44 1.57 -6.40
N ARG A 386 -4.00 0.59 -5.67
CA ARG A 386 -4.70 -0.57 -6.26
C ARG A 386 -5.90 -0.16 -7.10
N GLY A 387 -6.68 0.82 -6.65
CA GLY A 387 -7.81 1.37 -7.39
C GLY A 387 -7.38 2.00 -8.71
N ARG A 388 -6.31 2.79 -8.71
CA ARG A 388 -5.71 3.35 -9.93
C ARG A 388 -5.17 2.26 -10.84
N LEU A 389 -4.40 1.33 -10.29
CA LEU A 389 -3.78 0.21 -11.01
C LEU A 389 -4.81 -0.66 -11.74
N GLY A 390 -5.97 -0.90 -11.11
CA GLY A 390 -7.08 -1.65 -11.72
C GLY A 390 -7.74 -0.94 -12.91
N SER A 391 -7.67 0.40 -12.96
CA SER A 391 -8.25 1.20 -14.06
C SER A 391 -7.33 1.33 -15.29
N LEU A 392 -6.04 0.99 -15.16
CA LEU A 392 -5.06 1.12 -16.23
C LEU A 392 -5.15 -0.05 -17.21
N GLY A 393 -5.16 0.29 -18.50
CA GLY A 393 -4.99 -0.64 -19.62
C GLY A 393 -3.52 -0.85 -19.99
N ALA A 394 -3.24 -1.78 -20.91
CA ALA A 394 -1.88 -2.14 -21.31
C ALA A 394 -1.09 -0.98 -21.95
N ASP A 395 -1.77 -0.10 -22.70
CA ASP A 395 -1.12 0.98 -23.46
C ASP A 395 -0.58 2.12 -22.58
N GLU A 396 -1.22 2.37 -21.44
CA GLU A 396 -0.90 3.47 -20.52
C GLU A 396 -0.28 2.99 -19.20
N PHE A 397 -0.02 1.68 -19.06
CA PHE A 397 0.31 1.06 -17.78
C PHE A 397 1.57 1.64 -17.14
N ALA A 398 2.66 1.77 -17.89
CA ALA A 398 3.93 2.25 -17.33
C ALA A 398 3.83 3.68 -16.80
N VAL A 399 3.33 4.61 -17.63
CA VAL A 399 3.17 6.02 -17.26
C VAL A 399 2.12 6.17 -16.16
N GLY A 400 1.00 5.45 -16.25
CA GLY A 400 -0.05 5.48 -15.25
C GLY A 400 0.39 4.93 -13.90
N CYS A 401 1.24 3.90 -13.87
CA CYS A 401 1.82 3.37 -12.63
C CYS A 401 2.72 4.39 -11.95
N ASP A 402 3.61 5.05 -12.70
CA ASP A 402 4.52 6.03 -12.13
C ASP A 402 3.75 7.25 -11.57
N VAL A 403 2.66 7.67 -12.23
CA VAL A 403 1.76 8.72 -11.72
C VAL A 403 1.02 8.24 -10.46
N ALA A 404 0.47 7.03 -10.47
CA ALA A 404 -0.24 6.47 -9.31
C ALA A 404 0.69 6.29 -8.10
N GLU A 405 1.96 5.93 -8.32
CA GLU A 405 2.99 5.85 -7.28
C GLU A 405 3.29 7.22 -6.69
N GLN A 406 3.45 8.25 -7.53
CA GLN A 406 3.62 9.64 -7.07
C GLN A 406 2.41 10.17 -6.30
N GLU A 407 1.19 9.88 -6.77
CA GLU A 407 -0.06 10.23 -6.07
C GLU A 407 -0.13 9.57 -4.69
N ALA A 408 0.18 8.27 -4.60
CA ALA A 408 0.16 7.53 -3.33
C ALA A 408 1.24 8.01 -2.36
N LEU A 409 2.45 8.33 -2.83
CA LEU A 409 3.52 8.88 -2.00
C LEU A 409 3.19 10.31 -1.52
N ALA A 410 2.61 11.15 -2.37
CA ALA A 410 2.17 12.49 -1.97
C ALA A 410 1.03 12.43 -0.93
N ALA A 411 0.07 11.52 -1.12
CA ALA A 411 -0.99 11.27 -0.14
C ALA A 411 -0.45 10.76 1.20
N LEU A 412 0.61 9.93 1.17
CA LEU A 412 1.29 9.49 2.37
C LEU A 412 1.97 10.64 3.10
N ASP A 413 2.72 11.48 2.38
CA ASP A 413 3.42 12.63 2.95
C ASP A 413 2.43 13.62 3.59
N GLU A 414 1.28 13.88 2.96
CA GLU A 414 0.18 14.69 3.54
C GLU A 414 -0.43 14.01 4.78
N GLY A 415 -0.67 12.71 4.71
CA GLY A 415 -1.18 11.92 5.85
C GLY A 415 -0.22 11.92 7.04
N CYS A 416 1.09 11.86 6.80
CA CYS A 416 2.10 11.90 7.86
C CYS A 416 2.17 13.29 8.50
N ALA A 417 2.03 14.36 7.71
CA ALA A 417 1.97 15.73 8.23
C ALA A 417 0.74 15.93 9.13
N ARG A 418 -0.44 15.39 8.76
CA ARG A 418 -1.64 15.40 9.62
C ARG A 418 -1.48 14.63 10.93
N CYS A 419 -0.60 13.63 10.95
CA CYS A 419 -0.32 12.84 12.14
C CYS A 419 0.78 13.43 13.03
N ASP A 420 1.42 14.54 12.63
CA ASP A 420 2.52 15.12 13.39
C ASP A 420 2.02 15.72 14.71
N CYS A 421 2.62 15.25 15.80
CA CYS A 421 2.30 15.63 17.17
C CYS A 421 3.39 16.53 17.78
N SER A 422 4.32 17.06 16.97
CA SER A 422 5.50 17.78 17.44
C SER A 422 5.39 19.31 17.41
N GLY A 423 4.34 19.84 16.79
CA GLY A 423 3.99 21.28 16.82
C GLY A 423 4.95 22.21 16.09
N GLY A 424 5.92 21.67 15.33
CA GLY A 424 6.75 22.47 14.43
C GLY A 424 6.02 22.74 13.11
N ASP A 425 6.31 23.87 12.46
CA ASP A 425 6.01 24.05 11.05
C ASP A 425 6.62 22.85 10.29
N GLY A 426 5.78 21.92 9.86
CA GLY A 426 6.14 20.60 9.31
C GLY A 426 6.96 20.61 8.02
N ALA A 427 7.54 21.75 7.64
CA ALA A 427 8.29 21.95 6.41
C ALA A 427 9.81 21.72 6.56
N GLU A 428 10.38 21.72 7.76
CA GLU A 428 11.85 21.61 7.97
C GLU A 428 12.31 20.47 8.90
N ALA A 429 11.42 19.69 9.49
CA ALA A 429 11.79 18.56 10.34
C ALA A 429 12.21 17.33 9.51
N GLU A 430 13.36 16.72 9.84
CA GLU A 430 13.74 15.45 9.22
C GLU A 430 12.68 14.37 9.50
N PRO A 431 12.27 13.58 8.49
CA PRO A 431 11.29 12.51 8.69
C PRO A 431 11.78 11.51 9.72
N THR A 432 10.92 11.16 10.67
CA THR A 432 11.26 10.19 11.71
C THR A 432 11.54 8.82 11.10
N ARG A 433 12.34 8.02 11.80
CA ARG A 433 12.65 6.64 11.39
C ARG A 433 11.38 5.80 11.14
N GLU A 434 10.34 6.00 11.95
CA GLU A 434 9.06 5.31 11.80
C GLU A 434 8.38 5.65 10.45
N VAL A 435 8.40 6.94 10.05
CA VAL A 435 7.86 7.38 8.75
C VAL A 435 8.69 6.84 7.58
N LEU A 436 10.02 6.82 7.71
CA LEU A 436 10.91 6.24 6.69
C LEU A 436 10.67 4.74 6.51
N ASP A 437 10.57 3.99 7.60
CA ASP A 437 10.27 2.55 7.56
C ASP A 437 8.89 2.30 6.95
N LEU A 438 7.90 3.15 7.23
CA LEU A 438 6.55 3.05 6.69
C LEU A 438 6.51 3.34 5.19
N ARG A 439 7.24 4.36 4.71
CA ARG A 439 7.40 4.68 3.29
C ARG A 439 8.04 3.52 2.54
N ALA A 440 9.10 2.93 3.08
CA ALA A 440 9.75 1.77 2.48
C ALA A 440 8.81 0.55 2.38
N ARG A 441 7.94 0.33 3.38
CA ARG A 441 6.90 -0.71 3.34
C ARG A 441 5.87 -0.43 2.23
N LEU A 442 5.39 0.81 2.12
CA LEU A 442 4.45 1.21 1.05
C LEU A 442 5.05 0.96 -0.34
N GLU A 443 6.28 1.42 -0.58
CA GLU A 443 6.99 1.22 -1.85
C GLU A 443 7.22 -0.26 -2.18
N ALA A 444 7.43 -1.12 -1.17
CA ALA A 444 7.56 -2.56 -1.38
C ALA A 444 6.22 -3.21 -1.79
N GLU A 445 5.11 -2.82 -1.16
CA GLU A 445 3.78 -3.31 -1.51
C GLU A 445 3.34 -2.81 -2.90
N MET A 446 3.55 -1.51 -3.20
CA MET A 446 3.26 -0.96 -4.54
C MET A 446 4.05 -1.67 -5.63
N ARG A 447 5.32 -1.99 -5.40
CA ARG A 447 6.14 -2.79 -6.33
C ARG A 447 5.57 -4.19 -6.53
N SER A 448 5.18 -4.88 -5.45
CA SER A 448 4.57 -6.21 -5.54
C SER A 448 3.26 -6.19 -6.33
N ASP A 449 2.39 -5.20 -6.08
CA ASP A 449 1.11 -5.06 -6.78
C ASP A 449 1.31 -4.69 -8.26
N ARG A 450 2.27 -3.80 -8.55
CA ARG A 450 2.71 -3.45 -9.92
C ARG A 450 3.17 -4.70 -10.67
N ASP A 451 4.06 -5.49 -10.10
CA ASP A 451 4.60 -6.70 -10.73
C ASP A 451 3.52 -7.75 -10.99
N ALA A 452 2.59 -7.92 -10.04
CA ALA A 452 1.46 -8.83 -10.17
C ALA A 452 0.55 -8.41 -11.33
N ARG A 453 0.19 -7.13 -11.41
CA ARG A 453 -0.65 -6.60 -12.50
C ARG A 453 0.04 -6.62 -13.85
N LEU A 454 1.33 -6.27 -13.89
CA LEU A 454 2.16 -6.35 -15.09
C LEU A 454 2.16 -7.76 -15.68
N LYS A 455 2.33 -8.77 -14.81
CA LYS A 455 2.31 -10.18 -15.23
C LYS A 455 0.96 -10.59 -15.81
N GLU A 456 -0.14 -10.15 -15.21
CA GLU A 456 -1.51 -10.40 -15.68
C GLU A 456 -1.76 -9.79 -17.07
N LEU A 457 -1.47 -8.48 -17.22
CA LEU A 457 -1.64 -7.78 -18.49
C LEU A 457 -0.77 -8.37 -19.60
N ARG A 458 0.50 -8.67 -19.30
CA ARG A 458 1.41 -9.34 -20.24
C ARG A 458 0.86 -10.68 -20.70
N GLN A 459 0.33 -11.49 -19.78
CA GLN A 459 -0.26 -12.78 -20.13
C GLN A 459 -1.49 -12.60 -21.02
N GLY A 460 -2.38 -11.66 -20.70
CA GLY A 460 -3.54 -11.34 -21.53
C GLY A 460 -3.17 -10.95 -22.95
N CYS A 461 -2.27 -9.99 -23.13
CA CYS A 461 -1.79 -9.56 -24.45
C CYS A 461 -1.13 -10.71 -25.22
N MET A 462 -0.30 -11.52 -24.56
CA MET A 462 0.35 -12.67 -25.19
C MET A 462 -0.65 -13.75 -25.63
N GLU A 463 -1.70 -14.01 -24.86
CA GLU A 463 -2.76 -14.94 -25.24
C GLU A 463 -3.57 -14.43 -26.45
N GLU A 464 -3.80 -13.12 -26.55
CA GLU A 464 -4.43 -12.52 -27.73
C GLU A 464 -3.57 -12.63 -28.99
N LEU A 465 -2.27 -12.31 -28.89
CA LEU A 465 -1.31 -12.47 -29.99
C LEU A 465 -1.18 -13.93 -30.42
N ARG A 466 -1.08 -14.87 -29.47
CA ARG A 466 -1.07 -16.32 -29.76
C ARG A 466 -2.33 -16.77 -30.48
N ARG A 467 -3.51 -16.27 -30.07
CA ARG A 467 -4.79 -16.59 -30.71
C ARG A 467 -4.88 -16.01 -32.12
N SER A 468 -4.40 -14.78 -32.33
CA SER A 468 -4.29 -14.15 -33.66
C SER A 468 -3.38 -14.96 -34.58
N LEU A 469 -2.17 -15.29 -34.10
CA LEU A 469 -1.18 -16.10 -34.80
C LEU A 469 -1.74 -17.47 -35.19
N SER A 470 -2.37 -18.18 -34.26
CA SER A 470 -2.99 -19.47 -34.56
C SER A 470 -4.05 -19.33 -35.67
N LYS A 471 -4.93 -18.32 -35.62
CA LYS A 471 -5.92 -18.08 -36.69
C LYS A 471 -5.26 -17.76 -38.04
N ALA A 472 -4.21 -16.95 -38.04
CA ALA A 472 -3.46 -16.59 -39.25
C ALA A 472 -2.76 -17.81 -39.90
N LEU A 473 -2.32 -18.77 -39.08
CA LEU A 473 -1.69 -20.01 -39.55
C LEU A 473 -2.71 -21.06 -40.04
N HIS A 474 -3.85 -21.24 -39.35
CA HIS A 474 -4.80 -22.31 -39.66
C HIS A 474 -5.32 -22.25 -41.10
N GLY A 475 -5.81 -21.10 -41.56
CA GLY A 475 -6.42 -20.96 -42.90
C GLY A 475 -5.47 -21.35 -44.06
N PRO A 476 -4.28 -20.73 -44.16
CA PRO A 476 -3.30 -21.08 -45.19
C PRO A 476 -2.79 -22.52 -45.08
N PHE A 477 -2.60 -23.04 -43.87
CA PHE A 477 -2.11 -24.41 -43.65
C PHE A 477 -3.16 -25.44 -44.06
N GLU A 478 -4.41 -25.27 -43.63
CA GLU A 478 -5.50 -26.19 -43.97
C GLU A 478 -5.71 -26.24 -45.49
N ALA A 479 -5.81 -25.08 -46.15
CA ALA A 479 -5.98 -25.00 -47.60
C ALA A 479 -4.82 -25.67 -48.37
N THR A 480 -3.58 -25.46 -47.93
CA THR A 480 -2.40 -26.04 -48.59
C THR A 480 -2.28 -27.55 -48.32
N LEU A 481 -2.64 -28.01 -47.11
CA LEU A 481 -2.57 -29.42 -46.71
C LEU A 481 -3.73 -30.25 -47.28
N GLU A 482 -4.85 -29.64 -47.67
CA GLU A 482 -5.93 -30.33 -48.38
C GLU A 482 -5.62 -30.54 -49.87
N ASP A 483 -5.06 -29.54 -50.57
CA ASP A 483 -4.77 -29.63 -52.01
C ASP A 483 -3.37 -30.23 -52.30
N LEU A 484 -2.43 -30.15 -51.35
CA LEU A 484 -1.06 -30.67 -51.42
C LEU A 484 -0.35 -30.41 -52.77
N PRO A 485 -0.10 -29.16 -53.15
CA PRO A 485 0.62 -28.85 -54.39
C PRO A 485 2.10 -29.29 -54.31
N GLU A 486 2.81 -29.37 -55.43
CA GLU A 486 4.24 -29.80 -55.44
C GLU A 486 5.13 -28.88 -54.58
N ASP A 487 4.75 -27.61 -54.44
CA ASP A 487 5.41 -26.59 -53.63
C ASP A 487 4.84 -26.47 -52.20
N THR A 488 4.13 -27.49 -51.69
CA THR A 488 3.52 -27.51 -50.35
C THR A 488 4.47 -26.99 -49.26
N TRP A 489 5.67 -27.57 -49.14
CA TRP A 489 6.60 -27.22 -48.06
C TRP A 489 7.18 -25.80 -48.18
N PRO A 490 7.64 -25.32 -49.35
CA PRO A 490 7.95 -23.90 -49.57
C PRO A 490 6.81 -22.94 -49.24
N SER A 491 5.59 -23.24 -49.67
CA SER A 491 4.41 -22.40 -49.45
C SER A 491 4.01 -22.32 -47.97
N LEU A 492 4.08 -23.44 -47.23
CA LEU A 492 3.89 -23.46 -45.78
C LEU A 492 4.98 -22.68 -45.01
N ARG A 493 6.25 -22.78 -45.43
CA ARG A 493 7.34 -21.98 -44.82
C ARG A 493 7.13 -20.49 -45.02
N ASN A 494 6.71 -20.08 -46.22
CA ASN A 494 6.41 -18.67 -46.51
C ASN A 494 5.20 -18.18 -45.68
N ALA A 495 4.15 -18.99 -45.59
CA ALA A 495 2.99 -18.69 -44.75
C ALA A 495 3.37 -18.53 -43.27
N ARG A 496 4.19 -19.43 -42.72
CA ARG A 496 4.73 -19.34 -41.35
C ARG A 496 5.58 -18.08 -41.16
N ALA A 497 6.55 -17.83 -42.04
CA ALA A 497 7.44 -16.67 -41.95
C ALA A 497 6.66 -15.35 -42.01
N LYS A 498 5.66 -15.25 -42.90
CA LYS A 498 4.81 -14.07 -43.03
C LYS A 498 3.95 -13.85 -41.78
N ALA A 499 3.28 -14.88 -41.27
CA ALA A 499 2.43 -14.78 -40.09
C ALA A 499 3.24 -14.42 -38.83
N VAL A 500 4.41 -15.03 -38.64
CA VAL A 500 5.30 -14.73 -37.51
C VAL A 500 5.86 -13.31 -37.61
N ALA A 501 6.29 -12.86 -38.80
CA ALA A 501 6.81 -11.50 -38.97
C ALA A 501 5.75 -10.42 -38.69
N GLU A 502 4.51 -10.64 -39.15
CA GLU A 502 3.40 -9.71 -38.91
C GLU A 502 3.06 -9.63 -37.42
N GLU A 503 2.88 -10.77 -36.74
CA GLU A 503 2.55 -10.77 -35.30
C GLU A 503 3.73 -10.28 -34.44
N ARG A 504 4.98 -10.55 -34.83
CA ARG A 504 6.16 -10.00 -34.17
C ARG A 504 6.21 -8.48 -34.22
N SER A 505 5.74 -7.86 -35.31
CA SER A 505 5.65 -6.39 -35.39
C SER A 505 4.62 -5.80 -34.42
N LYS A 506 3.53 -6.54 -34.14
CA LYS A 506 2.47 -6.14 -33.20
C LYS A 506 2.86 -6.30 -31.73
N VAL A 507 3.92 -7.06 -31.41
CA VAL A 507 4.43 -7.22 -30.04
C VAL A 507 4.84 -5.87 -29.46
N ALA A 508 5.58 -5.06 -30.23
CA ALA A 508 6.03 -3.75 -29.79
C ALA A 508 4.86 -2.79 -29.55
N GLU A 509 3.82 -2.86 -30.39
CA GLU A 509 2.61 -2.04 -30.23
C GLU A 509 1.79 -2.47 -29.00
N SER A 510 1.60 -3.77 -28.79
CA SER A 510 0.69 -4.31 -27.76
C SER A 510 1.33 -4.38 -26.36
N LEU A 511 2.67 -4.48 -26.28
CA LEU A 511 3.40 -4.57 -25.02
C LEU A 511 4.22 -3.30 -24.71
N GLY A 512 4.35 -2.37 -25.66
CA GLY A 512 5.16 -1.16 -25.49
C GLY A 512 4.68 -0.27 -24.34
N GLY A 513 3.36 -0.18 -24.13
CA GLY A 513 2.76 0.57 -23.02
C GLY A 513 3.02 0.00 -21.62
N LEU A 514 3.48 -1.25 -21.53
CA LEU A 514 3.80 -1.91 -20.26
C LEU A 514 5.17 -1.51 -19.68
N GLY A 515 6.03 -0.87 -20.48
CA GLY A 515 7.36 -0.43 -20.04
C GLY A 515 8.33 -1.58 -19.76
N LEU A 516 8.18 -2.71 -20.47
CA LEU A 516 9.07 -3.87 -20.34
C LEU A 516 10.48 -3.56 -20.87
N PRO A 517 11.54 -4.15 -20.29
CA PRO A 517 12.89 -4.01 -20.84
C PRO A 517 13.01 -4.70 -22.21
N GLU A 518 13.89 -4.20 -23.08
CA GLU A 518 14.10 -4.73 -24.44
C GLU A 518 14.32 -6.25 -24.48
N GLY A 519 15.11 -6.78 -23.55
CA GLY A 519 15.37 -8.22 -23.47
C GLY A 519 14.14 -9.06 -23.11
N GLU A 520 13.14 -8.51 -22.40
CA GLU A 520 11.89 -9.23 -22.15
C GLU A 520 10.91 -9.14 -23.32
N MET A 521 10.91 -8.04 -24.05
CA MET A 521 10.15 -7.92 -25.30
C MET A 521 10.65 -8.92 -26.36
N GLU A 522 11.97 -9.10 -26.46
CA GLU A 522 12.56 -10.11 -27.35
C GLU A 522 12.16 -11.53 -26.96
N ARG A 523 12.18 -11.87 -25.67
CA ARG A 523 11.67 -13.17 -25.18
C ARG A 523 10.20 -13.40 -25.52
N CYS A 524 9.36 -12.37 -25.45
CA CYS A 524 7.96 -12.50 -25.85
C CYS A 524 7.83 -12.78 -27.36
N ALA A 525 8.69 -12.19 -28.19
CA ALA A 525 8.74 -12.50 -29.61
C ALA A 525 9.22 -13.95 -29.88
N ASP A 526 10.23 -14.42 -29.15
CA ASP A 526 10.71 -15.81 -29.23
C ASP A 526 9.63 -16.82 -28.80
N ASP A 527 8.87 -16.50 -27.74
CA ASP A 527 7.73 -17.30 -27.28
C ASP A 527 6.63 -17.42 -28.37
N LEU A 528 6.42 -16.38 -29.18
CA LEU A 528 5.49 -16.44 -30.32
C LEU A 528 6.05 -17.32 -31.45
N GLU A 529 7.35 -17.26 -31.72
CA GLU A 529 7.98 -18.14 -32.71
C GLU A 529 7.94 -19.61 -32.29
N PHE A 530 8.12 -19.88 -31.00
CA PHE A 530 7.95 -21.20 -30.41
C PHE A 530 6.49 -21.68 -30.56
N HIS A 531 5.51 -20.86 -30.16
CA HIS A 531 4.07 -21.18 -30.31
C HIS A 531 3.66 -21.40 -31.78
N ALA A 532 4.23 -20.63 -32.71
CA ALA A 532 4.04 -20.83 -34.14
C ALA A 532 4.53 -22.21 -34.58
N SER A 533 5.71 -22.61 -34.10
CA SER A 533 6.33 -23.90 -34.41
C SER A 533 5.47 -25.07 -33.91
N GLU A 534 5.00 -25.00 -32.67
CA GLU A 534 4.10 -26.00 -32.09
C GLU A 534 2.75 -26.07 -32.85
N THR A 535 2.15 -24.92 -33.16
CA THR A 535 0.89 -24.87 -33.92
C THR A 535 1.06 -25.48 -35.32
N CYS A 536 2.15 -25.15 -36.02
CA CYS A 536 2.43 -25.69 -37.34
C CYS A 536 2.67 -27.20 -37.30
N ALA A 537 3.43 -27.69 -36.31
CA ALA A 537 3.66 -29.12 -36.11
C ALA A 537 2.34 -29.87 -35.88
N ALA A 538 1.47 -29.35 -35.00
CA ALA A 538 0.16 -29.93 -34.74
C ALA A 538 -0.75 -29.99 -35.99
N LEU A 539 -0.74 -28.94 -36.83
CA LEU A 539 -1.49 -28.91 -38.09
C LEU A 539 -0.97 -29.95 -39.10
N VAL A 540 0.35 -30.04 -39.23
CA VAL A 540 1.02 -31.00 -40.13
C VAL A 540 0.79 -32.45 -39.68
N GLU A 541 0.91 -32.73 -38.38
CA GLU A 541 0.57 -34.03 -37.80
C GLU A 541 -0.93 -34.37 -37.99
N GLY A 542 -1.81 -33.38 -37.81
CA GLY A 542 -3.24 -33.52 -38.07
C GLY A 542 -3.53 -33.93 -39.51
N ALA A 543 -2.87 -33.30 -40.49
CA ALA A 543 -2.98 -33.67 -41.89
C ALA A 543 -2.42 -35.07 -42.19
N ALA A 544 -1.28 -35.45 -41.58
CA ALA A 544 -0.72 -36.79 -41.72
C ALA A 544 -1.68 -37.89 -41.22
N ARG A 545 -2.39 -37.66 -40.10
CA ARG A 545 -3.44 -38.59 -39.61
C ARG A 545 -4.61 -38.72 -40.59
N GLN A 546 -4.90 -37.67 -41.36
CA GLN A 546 -5.93 -37.65 -42.40
C GLN A 546 -5.40 -38.06 -43.79
N ALA A 547 -4.14 -38.47 -43.91
CA ALA A 547 -3.53 -38.83 -45.20
C ALA A 547 -4.37 -39.80 -46.06
N PRO A 548 -5.04 -40.85 -45.53
CA PRO A 548 -5.89 -41.71 -46.35
C PRO A 548 -7.08 -40.97 -46.98
N LYS A 549 -7.67 -40.01 -46.25
CA LYS A 549 -8.80 -39.21 -46.76
C LYS A 549 -8.30 -38.28 -47.87
N ILE A 550 -7.21 -37.53 -47.62
CA ILE A 550 -6.63 -36.59 -48.58
C ILE A 550 -6.19 -37.32 -49.86
N ALA A 551 -5.51 -38.46 -49.72
CA ALA A 551 -5.07 -39.28 -50.86
C ALA A 551 -6.25 -39.83 -51.67
N LYS A 552 -7.35 -40.25 -51.01
CA LYS A 552 -8.58 -40.63 -51.70
C LYS A 552 -9.21 -39.45 -52.44
N ASP A 553 -9.32 -38.30 -51.80
CA ASP A 553 -9.97 -37.14 -52.41
C ASP A 553 -9.16 -36.67 -53.64
N LYS A 554 -7.82 -36.74 -53.58
CA LYS A 554 -6.95 -36.56 -54.74
C LYS A 554 -7.15 -37.62 -55.82
N PHE A 555 -7.23 -38.89 -55.44
CA PHE A 555 -7.54 -39.97 -56.38
C PHE A 555 -8.85 -39.69 -57.12
N VAL A 556 -9.91 -39.36 -56.38
CA VAL A 556 -11.25 -39.11 -56.94
C VAL A 556 -11.24 -37.85 -57.83
N LYS A 557 -10.55 -36.78 -57.42
CA LYS A 557 -10.40 -35.56 -58.21
C LYS A 557 -9.78 -35.87 -59.58
N ASN A 558 -8.65 -36.57 -59.64
CA ASN A 558 -7.98 -36.87 -60.91
C ASN A 558 -8.65 -38.00 -61.71
N PHE A 559 -9.18 -39.03 -61.05
CA PHE A 559 -9.83 -40.16 -61.72
C PHE A 559 -11.21 -39.80 -62.28
N CYS A 560 -12.03 -39.07 -61.50
CA CYS A 560 -13.41 -38.76 -61.86
C CYS A 560 -13.57 -37.43 -62.61
N HIS A 561 -12.54 -36.59 -62.68
CA HIS A 561 -12.59 -35.35 -63.46
C HIS A 561 -11.53 -35.36 -64.56
N ASP A 562 -11.73 -34.52 -65.57
CA ASP A 562 -10.72 -34.22 -66.58
C ASP A 562 -9.80 -33.06 -66.15
N THR A 563 -8.80 -32.75 -66.96
CA THR A 563 -7.84 -31.65 -66.70
C THR A 563 -8.49 -30.25 -66.67
N LYS A 564 -9.77 -30.13 -67.02
CA LYS A 564 -10.56 -28.90 -66.97
C LYS A 564 -11.55 -28.88 -65.78
N GLY A 565 -11.50 -29.89 -64.91
CA GLY A 565 -12.38 -30.01 -63.74
C GLY A 565 -13.80 -30.47 -64.07
N MET A 566 -14.06 -30.93 -65.29
CA MET A 566 -15.37 -31.46 -65.66
C MET A 566 -15.46 -32.95 -65.31
N PRO A 567 -16.61 -33.45 -64.82
CA PRO A 567 -16.79 -34.87 -64.56
C PRO A 567 -16.49 -35.72 -65.80
N ARG A 568 -15.61 -36.70 -65.65
CA ARG A 568 -15.12 -37.57 -66.71
C ARG A 568 -16.22 -38.55 -67.12
N VAL A 569 -16.55 -38.54 -68.41
CA VAL A 569 -17.52 -39.48 -69.00
C VAL A 569 -16.77 -40.64 -69.66
N TRP A 570 -17.05 -41.86 -69.22
CA TRP A 570 -16.39 -43.08 -69.70
C TRP A 570 -16.98 -43.55 -71.04
N GLY A 571 -16.34 -43.17 -72.15
CA GLY A 571 -16.74 -43.58 -73.50
C GLY A 571 -16.04 -44.85 -74.00
N PRO A 572 -16.39 -45.36 -75.19
CA PRO A 572 -15.81 -46.60 -75.74
C PRO A 572 -14.32 -46.49 -76.13
N LYS A 573 -13.77 -45.25 -76.21
CA LYS A 573 -12.35 -44.96 -76.48
C LYS A 573 -11.58 -44.45 -75.25
N SER A 574 -12.22 -44.38 -74.07
CA SER A 574 -11.55 -43.88 -72.86
C SER A 574 -10.56 -44.92 -72.32
N ASP A 575 -9.35 -44.49 -71.98
CA ASP A 575 -8.38 -45.33 -71.27
C ASP A 575 -8.63 -45.26 -69.76
N VAL A 576 -9.40 -46.22 -69.25
CA VAL A 576 -9.69 -46.34 -67.82
C VAL A 576 -8.45 -46.82 -67.05
N SER A 577 -7.60 -47.63 -67.68
CA SER A 577 -6.43 -48.21 -67.04
C SER A 577 -5.33 -47.17 -66.83
N GLY A 578 -5.03 -46.37 -67.85
CA GLY A 578 -4.07 -45.26 -67.76
C GLY A 578 -4.51 -44.21 -66.76
N ALA A 579 -5.79 -43.79 -66.79
CA ALA A 579 -6.33 -42.83 -65.83
C ALA A 579 -6.32 -43.34 -64.38
N ASN A 580 -6.54 -44.65 -64.16
CA ASN A 580 -6.42 -45.26 -62.84
C ASN A 580 -4.95 -45.29 -62.37
N GLN A 581 -4.00 -45.59 -63.26
CA GLN A 581 -2.58 -45.61 -62.91
C GLN A 581 -2.05 -44.21 -62.56
N GLU A 582 -2.44 -43.19 -63.33
CA GLU A 582 -2.10 -41.78 -63.07
C GLU A 582 -2.70 -41.29 -61.74
N ALA A 583 -3.99 -41.55 -61.49
CA ALA A 583 -4.64 -41.18 -60.24
C ALA A 583 -4.07 -41.93 -59.02
N ARG A 584 -3.63 -43.19 -59.19
CA ARG A 584 -2.93 -43.95 -58.14
C ARG A 584 -1.57 -43.36 -57.82
N ALA A 585 -0.79 -42.97 -58.83
CA ALA A 585 0.52 -42.36 -58.65
C ALA A 585 0.41 -41.00 -57.92
N GLU A 586 -0.59 -40.18 -58.25
CA GLU A 586 -0.83 -38.91 -57.54
C GLU A 586 -1.29 -39.10 -56.09
N ALA A 587 -2.17 -40.08 -55.83
CA ALA A 587 -2.59 -40.43 -54.47
C ALA A 587 -1.43 -40.98 -53.63
N ALA A 588 -0.55 -41.79 -54.22
CA ALA A 588 0.66 -42.29 -53.57
C ALA A 588 1.68 -41.17 -53.32
N GLY A 589 1.81 -40.24 -54.27
CA GLY A 589 2.61 -39.03 -54.12
C GLY A 589 2.14 -38.14 -52.97
N ALA A 590 0.83 -38.03 -52.74
CA ALA A 590 0.26 -37.29 -51.61
C ALA A 590 0.63 -37.91 -50.25
N ILE A 591 0.56 -39.24 -50.12
CA ILE A 591 1.00 -39.96 -48.91
C ILE A 591 2.51 -39.81 -48.72
N ALA A 592 3.29 -39.89 -49.81
CA ALA A 592 4.74 -39.72 -49.78
C ALA A 592 5.14 -38.31 -49.32
N LEU A 593 4.38 -37.28 -49.73
CA LEU A 593 4.61 -35.91 -49.34
C LEU A 593 4.32 -35.68 -47.85
N LEU A 594 3.28 -36.33 -47.31
CA LEU A 594 2.89 -36.27 -45.89
C LEU A 594 3.68 -37.22 -44.98
N ALA A 595 4.54 -38.08 -45.53
CA ALA A 595 5.29 -39.05 -44.72
C ALA A 595 6.41 -38.42 -43.90
N VAL A 596 7.05 -37.38 -44.44
CA VAL A 596 8.17 -36.67 -43.80
C VAL A 596 7.94 -35.17 -43.86
N SER A 597 7.86 -34.53 -42.69
CA SER A 597 7.77 -33.08 -42.53
C SER A 597 9.04 -32.40 -43.00
N ARG A 598 8.90 -31.33 -43.80
CA ARG A 598 10.03 -30.52 -44.29
C ARG A 598 9.89 -29.04 -43.94
N LEU A 599 9.22 -28.77 -42.82
CA LEU A 599 8.94 -27.41 -42.39
C LEU A 599 10.21 -26.66 -41.95
N ASP A 600 11.16 -27.33 -41.29
CA ASP A 600 12.36 -26.70 -40.69
C ASP A 600 13.63 -26.75 -41.56
N GLY A 601 13.48 -27.01 -42.86
CA GLY A 601 14.59 -26.98 -43.82
C GLY A 601 15.35 -28.31 -43.90
N GLY A 602 14.93 -29.16 -44.85
CA GLY A 602 15.65 -30.35 -45.30
C GLY A 602 15.70 -30.39 -46.83
N SER A 603 16.68 -31.09 -47.39
CA SER A 603 16.90 -31.21 -48.85
C SER A 603 15.66 -31.68 -49.58
N GLU A 604 15.56 -31.36 -50.88
CA GLU A 604 14.53 -31.91 -51.77
C GLU A 604 14.41 -33.43 -51.58
N GLY A 605 13.17 -33.87 -51.42
CA GLY A 605 12.79 -35.16 -50.83
C GLY A 605 13.66 -36.36 -51.07
N SER A 606 13.79 -37.21 -50.03
CA SER A 606 14.30 -38.57 -50.18
C SER A 606 13.53 -39.23 -51.34
N PRO A 607 14.16 -39.46 -52.51
CA PRO A 607 13.48 -40.00 -53.67
C PRO A 607 12.99 -41.42 -53.39
N GLN A 608 13.50 -42.04 -52.33
CA GLN A 608 13.24 -43.40 -51.91
C GLN A 608 11.81 -43.57 -51.36
N VAL A 609 11.28 -42.60 -50.59
CA VAL A 609 9.91 -42.66 -50.04
C VAL A 609 8.88 -42.61 -51.17
N GLY A 610 9.03 -41.65 -52.08
CA GLY A 610 8.15 -41.50 -53.25
C GLY A 610 8.24 -42.69 -54.22
N ARG A 611 9.45 -43.21 -54.47
CA ARG A 611 9.64 -44.40 -55.32
C ARG A 611 9.03 -45.66 -54.70
N ALA A 612 9.16 -45.86 -53.38
CA ALA A 612 8.57 -47.01 -52.70
C ALA A 612 7.03 -47.00 -52.73
N LEU A 613 6.41 -45.83 -52.53
CA LEU A 613 4.95 -45.69 -52.60
C LEU A 613 4.42 -45.76 -54.03
N ASN A 614 5.14 -45.21 -55.01
CA ASN A 614 4.76 -45.35 -56.42
C ASN A 614 4.86 -46.80 -56.92
N ALA A 615 5.87 -47.55 -56.50
CA ALA A 615 5.99 -48.99 -56.79
C ALA A 615 4.84 -49.80 -56.16
N LEU A 616 4.45 -49.45 -54.93
CA LEU A 616 3.28 -50.04 -54.26
C LEU A 616 1.97 -49.73 -55.02
N ALA A 617 1.87 -48.54 -55.62
CA ALA A 617 0.69 -48.09 -56.33
C ALA A 617 0.55 -48.65 -57.75
N SER A 618 1.68 -48.88 -58.44
CA SER A 618 1.75 -49.49 -59.77
C SER A 618 1.60 -51.02 -59.74
N GLY A 619 1.81 -51.65 -58.59
CA GLY A 619 1.80 -53.12 -58.46
C GLY A 619 3.03 -53.77 -59.10
N GLU A 620 4.13 -53.03 -59.23
CA GLU A 620 5.41 -53.56 -59.72
C GLU A 620 6.11 -54.33 -58.58
N ASP A 621 6.37 -55.62 -58.81
CA ASP A 621 7.09 -56.48 -57.87
C ASP A 621 8.59 -56.10 -57.83
N ASN A 622 8.93 -55.15 -56.98
CA ASN A 622 10.31 -54.81 -56.63
C ASN A 622 10.60 -55.18 -55.16
N GLU A 623 11.36 -56.26 -54.95
CA GLU A 623 11.67 -56.81 -53.62
C GLU A 623 12.41 -55.79 -52.72
N GLU A 624 13.30 -54.97 -53.28
CA GLU A 624 14.06 -53.96 -52.52
C GLU A 624 13.12 -52.87 -51.97
N LEU A 625 12.25 -52.30 -52.81
CA LEU A 625 11.31 -51.24 -52.40
C LEU A 625 10.19 -51.75 -51.47
N SER A 626 9.80 -53.01 -51.64
CA SER A 626 8.83 -53.68 -50.76
C SER A 626 9.39 -53.92 -49.36
N SER A 627 10.68 -54.21 -49.25
CA SER A 627 11.40 -54.36 -47.98
C SER A 627 11.50 -53.03 -47.21
N LEU A 628 11.64 -51.89 -47.92
CA LEU A 628 11.65 -50.55 -47.31
C LEU A 628 10.32 -50.20 -46.62
N LEU A 629 9.18 -50.59 -47.21
CA LEU A 629 7.86 -50.40 -46.60
C LEU A 629 7.58 -51.34 -45.41
N ALA A 630 8.44 -52.34 -45.19
CA ALA A 630 8.40 -53.25 -44.05
C ALA A 630 9.46 -52.91 -42.98
N SER A 631 10.27 -51.87 -43.21
CA SER A 631 11.25 -51.36 -42.24
C SER A 631 10.56 -50.62 -41.10
N ASP A 632 11.21 -50.61 -39.94
CA ASP A 632 10.76 -49.84 -38.77
C ASP A 632 11.00 -48.32 -38.94
N ALA A 633 11.91 -47.91 -39.83
CA ALA A 633 12.25 -46.50 -40.11
C ALA A 633 12.62 -46.25 -41.58
N TRP A 634 12.50 -45.00 -42.03
CA TRP A 634 12.92 -44.57 -43.37
C TRP A 634 14.46 -44.46 -43.45
N PRO A 635 15.12 -45.02 -44.49
CA PRO A 635 16.57 -44.90 -44.64
C PRO A 635 16.99 -43.47 -44.96
N GLY A 636 17.97 -42.93 -44.23
CA GLY A 636 18.54 -41.59 -44.47
C GLY A 636 17.86 -40.44 -43.74
N GLU A 637 16.83 -40.69 -42.92
CA GLU A 637 16.20 -39.71 -42.04
C GLU A 637 16.59 -40.02 -40.58
N GLU A 638 17.63 -39.33 -40.07
CA GLU A 638 18.16 -39.54 -38.71
C GLU A 638 17.31 -38.88 -37.63
N ASP A 639 16.48 -37.90 -38.01
CA ASP A 639 15.65 -37.12 -37.10
C ASP A 639 14.22 -37.67 -37.06
N ALA A 640 13.93 -38.48 -36.03
CA ALA A 640 12.62 -39.10 -35.82
C ALA A 640 11.48 -38.07 -35.68
N SER A 641 11.79 -36.82 -35.28
CA SER A 641 10.78 -35.75 -35.14
C SER A 641 10.21 -35.27 -36.48
N ARG A 642 10.91 -35.55 -37.60
CA ARG A 642 10.47 -35.19 -38.95
C ARG A 642 9.58 -36.26 -39.58
N VAL A 643 9.58 -37.48 -39.07
CA VAL A 643 8.81 -38.59 -39.63
C VAL A 643 7.39 -38.54 -39.09
N LEU A 644 6.43 -38.19 -39.95
CA LEU A 644 5.00 -38.10 -39.60
C LEU A 644 4.28 -39.43 -39.80
N LEU A 645 4.64 -40.17 -40.85
CA LEU A 645 4.11 -41.50 -41.14
C LEU A 645 5.27 -42.46 -41.37
N GLY A 646 5.36 -43.47 -40.51
CA GLY A 646 6.33 -44.56 -40.68
C GLY A 646 6.03 -45.41 -41.92
N PRO A 647 6.98 -46.25 -42.37
CA PRO A 647 6.80 -47.10 -43.56
C PRO A 647 5.57 -48.03 -43.46
N VAL A 648 5.34 -48.59 -42.27
CA VAL A 648 4.18 -49.46 -41.99
C VAL A 648 2.86 -48.69 -42.05
N ASP A 649 2.82 -47.45 -41.56
CA ASP A 649 1.60 -46.64 -41.54
C ASP A 649 1.27 -46.07 -42.92
N CYS A 650 2.28 -45.73 -43.74
CA CYS A 650 2.10 -45.42 -45.15
C CYS A 650 1.47 -46.60 -45.91
N ARG A 651 1.93 -47.84 -45.64
CA ARG A 651 1.34 -49.05 -46.22
C ARG A 651 -0.11 -49.28 -45.77
N LYS A 652 -0.43 -49.06 -44.49
CA LYS A 652 -1.81 -49.15 -43.97
C LYS A 652 -2.71 -48.08 -44.59
N ALA A 653 -2.22 -46.84 -44.70
CA ALA A 653 -2.92 -45.73 -45.34
C ALA A 653 -3.23 -46.06 -46.81
N TRP A 654 -2.24 -46.56 -47.56
CA TRP A 654 -2.43 -46.98 -48.94
C TRP A 654 -3.48 -48.08 -49.10
N ARG A 655 -3.42 -49.16 -48.29
CA ARG A 655 -4.43 -50.24 -48.33
C ARG A 655 -5.84 -49.73 -48.06
N LYS A 656 -5.99 -48.77 -47.16
CA LYS A 656 -7.28 -48.13 -46.87
C LYS A 656 -7.79 -47.37 -48.09
N VAL A 657 -6.94 -46.55 -48.72
CA VAL A 657 -7.27 -45.83 -49.98
C VAL A 657 -7.66 -46.83 -51.07
N GLU A 658 -6.87 -47.89 -51.27
CA GLU A 658 -7.14 -48.92 -52.28
C GLU A 658 -8.51 -49.57 -52.09
N SER A 659 -8.86 -49.90 -50.85
CA SER A 659 -10.17 -50.49 -50.53
C SER A 659 -11.34 -49.52 -50.78
N GLU A 660 -11.18 -48.24 -50.43
CA GLU A 660 -12.24 -47.23 -50.60
C GLU A 660 -12.44 -46.83 -52.07
N VAL A 661 -11.35 -46.85 -52.85
CA VAL A 661 -11.35 -46.49 -54.28
C VAL A 661 -11.79 -47.64 -55.18
N ALA A 662 -11.66 -48.90 -54.74
CA ALA A 662 -12.00 -50.08 -55.53
C ALA A 662 -13.41 -50.06 -56.12
N TYR A 663 -14.38 -49.55 -55.37
CA TYR A 663 -15.77 -49.41 -55.84
C TYR A 663 -15.89 -48.41 -57.00
N VAL A 664 -15.24 -47.24 -56.89
CA VAL A 664 -15.26 -46.18 -57.91
C VAL A 664 -14.61 -46.67 -59.20
N VAL A 665 -13.48 -47.38 -59.09
CA VAL A 665 -12.79 -47.98 -60.25
C VAL A 665 -13.65 -49.07 -60.89
N SER A 666 -14.30 -49.94 -60.11
CA SER A 666 -15.21 -50.96 -60.63
C SER A 666 -16.42 -50.35 -61.36
N GLN A 667 -16.98 -49.27 -60.83
CA GLN A 667 -18.06 -48.52 -61.48
C GLN A 667 -17.61 -47.91 -62.82
N ALA A 668 -16.40 -47.36 -62.89
CA ALA A 668 -15.84 -46.83 -64.13
C ALA A 668 -15.61 -47.93 -65.19
N VAL A 669 -15.10 -49.09 -64.78
CA VAL A 669 -14.89 -50.24 -65.68
C VAL A 669 -16.22 -50.76 -66.22
N THR A 670 -17.24 -50.91 -65.35
CA THR A 670 -18.58 -51.35 -65.79
C THR A 670 -19.26 -50.31 -66.69
N ALA A 671 -19.10 -49.01 -66.42
CA ALA A 671 -19.59 -47.94 -67.29
C ALA A 671 -18.92 -47.95 -68.67
N HIS A 672 -17.60 -48.16 -68.72
CA HIS A 672 -16.85 -48.30 -69.97
C HIS A 672 -17.28 -49.55 -70.77
N GLU A 673 -17.48 -50.69 -70.11
CA GLU A 673 -18.00 -51.90 -70.76
C GLU A 673 -19.43 -51.73 -71.29
N ALA A 674 -20.28 -51.03 -70.56
CA ALA A 674 -21.64 -50.70 -70.98
C ALA A 674 -21.63 -49.79 -72.24
N ALA A 675 -20.81 -48.74 -72.24
CA ALA A 675 -20.64 -47.85 -73.39
C ALA A 675 -20.08 -48.59 -74.63
N LYS A 676 -19.19 -49.56 -74.41
CA LYS A 676 -18.66 -50.42 -75.49
C LYS A 676 -19.74 -51.37 -76.05
N ARG A 677 -20.63 -51.88 -75.20
CA ARG A 677 -21.77 -52.73 -75.61
C ARG A 677 -22.87 -51.95 -76.33
N GLU A 678 -23.16 -50.72 -75.92
CA GLU A 678 -24.14 -49.85 -76.59
C GLU A 678 -23.66 -49.43 -77.98
N SER A 679 -22.38 -49.09 -78.14
CA SER A 679 -21.77 -48.83 -79.45
C SER A 679 -21.88 -50.03 -80.42
N ALA A 680 -22.00 -51.26 -79.89
CA ALA A 680 -22.15 -52.48 -80.68
C ALA A 680 -23.60 -52.83 -81.06
N ARG A 681 -24.62 -52.18 -80.48
CA ARG A 681 -26.04 -52.40 -80.82
C ARG A 681 -26.53 -51.34 -81.80
N GLY A 682 -26.77 -51.72 -83.06
CA GLY A 682 -27.44 -50.86 -84.04
C GLY A 682 -28.90 -50.54 -83.66
N PRO A 683 -29.54 -49.56 -84.32
CA PRO A 683 -30.91 -49.12 -84.00
C PRO A 683 -31.94 -50.25 -84.15
N PRO A 684 -33.03 -50.25 -83.35
CA PRO A 684 -34.06 -51.31 -83.36
C PRO A 684 -34.69 -51.57 -84.73
N LEU A 685 -35.08 -52.81 -85.01
CA LEU A 685 -35.66 -53.22 -86.31
C LEU A 685 -36.94 -52.44 -86.69
N TRP A 686 -37.75 -52.01 -85.71
CA TRP A 686 -38.96 -51.22 -85.98
C TRP A 686 -38.63 -49.82 -86.51
N THR A 687 -37.53 -49.20 -86.06
CA THR A 687 -37.08 -47.89 -86.58
C THR A 687 -36.61 -48.01 -88.04
N ILE A 688 -36.01 -49.14 -88.41
CA ILE A 688 -35.59 -49.42 -89.78
C ILE A 688 -36.81 -49.66 -90.69
N LEU A 689 -37.82 -50.40 -90.20
CA LEU A 689 -39.07 -50.65 -90.93
C LEU A 689 -39.90 -49.36 -91.12
N ALA A 690 -40.00 -48.52 -90.07
CA ALA A 690 -40.71 -47.25 -90.13
C ALA A 690 -40.01 -46.23 -91.05
N MET A 691 -38.66 -46.21 -91.07
CA MET A 691 -37.89 -45.43 -92.04
C MET A 691 -38.12 -45.88 -93.49
N ALA A 692 -38.31 -47.18 -93.73
CA ALA A 692 -38.51 -47.72 -95.07
C ALA A 692 -39.88 -47.40 -95.68
N VAL A 693 -40.94 -47.31 -94.86
CA VAL A 693 -42.32 -47.06 -95.33
C VAL A 693 -42.65 -45.56 -95.44
N LEU A 694 -42.23 -44.75 -94.47
CA LEU A 694 -42.59 -43.33 -94.39
C LEU A 694 -41.54 -42.40 -95.02
N GLY A 695 -40.28 -42.82 -95.09
CA GLY A 695 -39.16 -41.92 -95.34
C GLY A 695 -38.80 -41.06 -94.11
N TRP A 696 -37.52 -40.76 -93.93
CA TRP A 696 -37.00 -40.13 -92.70
C TRP A 696 -37.64 -38.77 -92.40
N ASN A 697 -37.85 -37.93 -93.41
CA ASN A 697 -38.40 -36.59 -93.22
C ASN A 697 -39.87 -36.62 -92.75
N GLU A 698 -40.67 -37.57 -93.23
CA GLU A 698 -42.08 -37.67 -92.83
C GLU A 698 -42.27 -38.36 -91.49
N LEU A 699 -41.42 -39.34 -91.14
CA LEU A 699 -41.43 -39.93 -89.80
C LEU A 699 -41.12 -38.87 -88.73
N VAL A 700 -40.14 -38.00 -88.98
CA VAL A 700 -39.79 -36.90 -88.07
C VAL A 700 -40.89 -35.83 -88.06
N SER A 701 -41.49 -35.49 -89.21
CA SER A 701 -42.63 -34.55 -89.28
C SER A 701 -43.83 -35.05 -88.46
N LEU A 702 -44.14 -36.35 -88.56
CA LEU A 702 -45.23 -37.01 -87.83
C LEU A 702 -44.98 -37.05 -86.31
N LEU A 703 -43.75 -37.38 -85.89
CA LEU A 703 -43.38 -37.44 -84.45
C LEU A 703 -43.25 -36.06 -83.81
N ARG A 704 -42.95 -35.01 -84.59
CA ARG A 704 -42.71 -33.66 -84.09
C ARG A 704 -43.97 -32.80 -84.04
N ASN A 705 -45.07 -33.24 -84.68
CA ASN A 705 -46.36 -32.58 -84.59
C ASN A 705 -47.25 -33.25 -83.52
N PRO A 706 -47.39 -32.64 -82.33
CA PRO A 706 -48.15 -33.24 -81.22
C PRO A 706 -49.64 -33.42 -81.57
N VAL A 707 -50.20 -32.60 -82.46
CA VAL A 707 -51.60 -32.70 -82.88
C VAL A 707 -51.82 -33.93 -83.76
N LEU A 708 -50.92 -34.19 -84.71
CA LEU A 708 -50.96 -35.37 -85.57
C LEU A 708 -50.79 -36.65 -84.76
N LEU A 709 -49.90 -36.66 -83.76
CA LEU A 709 -49.68 -37.81 -82.91
C LEU A 709 -50.91 -38.14 -82.05
N VAL A 710 -51.56 -37.13 -81.46
CA VAL A 710 -52.83 -37.31 -80.74
C VAL A 710 -53.92 -37.81 -81.68
N LEU A 711 -54.03 -37.26 -82.89
CA LEU A 711 -55.04 -37.66 -83.88
C LEU A 711 -54.81 -39.12 -84.34
N LEU A 712 -53.56 -39.55 -84.50
CA LEU A 712 -53.20 -40.93 -84.84
C LEU A 712 -53.56 -41.90 -83.70
N VAL A 713 -53.33 -41.51 -82.44
CA VAL A 713 -53.76 -42.29 -81.27
C VAL A 713 -55.28 -42.38 -81.19
N VAL A 714 -56.00 -41.28 -81.37
CA VAL A 714 -57.49 -41.27 -81.39
C VAL A 714 -58.02 -42.14 -82.53
N LEU A 715 -57.45 -42.02 -83.73
CA LEU A 715 -57.79 -42.86 -84.87
C LEU A 715 -57.52 -44.33 -84.59
N PHE A 716 -56.38 -44.66 -83.98
CA PHE A 716 -56.04 -46.03 -83.62
C PHE A 716 -57.00 -46.61 -82.59
N VAL A 717 -57.35 -45.86 -81.54
CA VAL A 717 -58.34 -46.27 -80.53
C VAL A 717 -59.72 -46.43 -81.17
N PHE A 718 -60.11 -45.53 -82.06
CA PHE A 718 -61.38 -45.61 -82.80
C PHE A 718 -61.44 -46.85 -83.69
N VAL A 719 -60.42 -47.09 -84.52
CA VAL A 719 -60.34 -48.27 -85.39
C VAL A 719 -60.31 -49.55 -84.56
N ARG A 720 -59.57 -49.56 -83.44
CA ARG A 720 -59.53 -50.71 -82.53
C ARG A 720 -60.91 -50.97 -81.89
N ALA A 721 -61.63 -49.93 -81.47
CA ALA A 721 -62.97 -50.06 -80.88
C ALA A 721 -63.98 -50.62 -81.89
N VAL A 722 -63.95 -50.12 -83.13
CA VAL A 722 -64.74 -50.67 -84.24
C VAL A 722 -64.36 -52.13 -84.51
N TYR A 723 -63.06 -52.44 -84.61
CA TYR A 723 -62.57 -53.81 -84.86
C TYR A 723 -63.03 -54.80 -83.78
N THR A 724 -62.94 -54.43 -82.50
CA THR A 724 -63.38 -55.29 -81.39
C THR A 724 -64.90 -55.53 -81.36
N ARG A 725 -65.71 -54.59 -81.87
CA ARG A 725 -67.18 -54.71 -81.87
C ARG A 725 -67.76 -55.44 -83.07
N ILE A 726 -67.04 -55.46 -84.19
CA ILE A 726 -67.46 -56.21 -85.40
C ILE A 726 -67.41 -57.73 -85.15
N ASP A 727 -66.74 -58.18 -84.08
CA ASP A 727 -66.57 -59.61 -83.73
C ASP A 727 -66.30 -60.46 -84.98
N LEU A 728 -65.25 -60.04 -85.70
CA LEU A 728 -64.89 -60.54 -87.03
C LEU A 728 -64.77 -62.07 -87.07
N GLY A 729 -64.42 -62.71 -85.95
CA GLY A 729 -64.33 -64.16 -85.82
C GLY A 729 -65.68 -64.87 -86.01
N ALA A 730 -66.76 -64.39 -85.38
CA ALA A 730 -68.07 -65.05 -85.42
C ALA A 730 -68.86 -64.81 -86.73
N GLU A 731 -68.54 -63.75 -87.47
CA GLU A 731 -69.16 -63.44 -88.77
C GLU A 731 -68.44 -64.13 -89.94
N LEU A 732 -67.11 -64.27 -89.91
CA LEU A 732 -66.33 -64.97 -90.94
C LEU A 732 -66.59 -66.49 -90.98
N GLU A 733 -67.05 -67.09 -89.89
CA GLU A 733 -67.48 -68.50 -89.85
C GLU A 733 -68.76 -68.79 -90.66
N LYS A 734 -69.56 -67.77 -90.99
CA LYS A 734 -70.79 -67.91 -91.81
C LYS A 734 -70.52 -67.88 -93.33
N GLY A 735 -69.25 -67.81 -93.74
CA GLY A 735 -68.80 -67.76 -95.13
C GLY A 735 -68.55 -66.33 -95.65
N PHE A 736 -67.60 -66.17 -96.57
CA PHE A 736 -67.08 -64.86 -97.00
C PHE A 736 -68.15 -63.90 -97.58
N ILE A 737 -69.05 -64.40 -98.43
CA ILE A 737 -70.09 -63.55 -99.06
C ILE A 737 -71.16 -63.13 -98.04
N PRO A 738 -71.74 -64.04 -97.22
CA PRO A 738 -72.63 -63.66 -96.12
C PRO A 738 -71.96 -62.73 -95.11
N ALA A 739 -70.69 -62.96 -94.77
CA ALA A 739 -69.92 -62.14 -93.84
C ALA A 739 -69.74 -60.72 -94.37
N MET A 740 -69.36 -60.52 -95.64
CA MET A 740 -69.19 -59.19 -96.22
C MET A 740 -70.50 -58.39 -96.29
N ILE A 741 -71.63 -59.06 -96.55
CA ILE A 741 -72.96 -58.42 -96.55
C ILE A 741 -73.41 -58.08 -95.12
N SER A 742 -73.21 -59.00 -94.18
CA SER A 742 -73.55 -58.79 -92.77
C SER A 742 -72.67 -57.71 -92.14
N ILE A 743 -71.36 -57.70 -92.44
CA ILE A 743 -70.43 -56.66 -92.03
C ILE A 743 -70.83 -55.33 -92.64
N SER A 744 -71.20 -55.25 -93.93
CA SER A 744 -71.60 -53.96 -94.52
C SER A 744 -72.91 -53.42 -93.93
N LEU A 745 -73.88 -54.28 -93.62
CA LEU A 745 -75.13 -53.92 -92.95
C LEU A 745 -74.94 -53.56 -91.47
N LYS A 746 -73.97 -54.18 -90.78
CA LYS A 746 -73.66 -53.92 -89.37
C LYS A 746 -72.65 -52.79 -89.17
N LEU A 747 -71.84 -52.46 -90.17
CA LEU A 747 -70.81 -51.42 -90.07
C LEU A 747 -71.45 -50.06 -89.77
N THR A 748 -72.51 -49.69 -90.49
CA THR A 748 -73.19 -48.41 -90.29
C THR A 748 -73.78 -48.25 -88.89
N PRO A 749 -74.58 -49.20 -88.36
CA PRO A 749 -75.09 -49.08 -86.99
C PRO A 749 -73.99 -49.15 -85.94
N ILE A 750 -72.94 -49.97 -86.11
CA ILE A 750 -71.82 -50.05 -85.15
C ILE A 750 -71.01 -48.76 -85.15
N VAL A 751 -70.72 -48.17 -86.32
CA VAL A 751 -70.02 -46.88 -86.41
C VAL A 751 -70.87 -45.77 -85.80
N VAL A 752 -72.18 -45.75 -86.03
CA VAL A 752 -73.09 -44.79 -85.40
C VAL A 752 -73.11 -44.99 -83.88
N GLU A 753 -73.15 -46.23 -83.39
CA GLU A 753 -73.16 -46.54 -81.96
C GLU A 753 -71.83 -46.19 -81.28
N VAL A 754 -70.69 -46.47 -81.92
CA VAL A 754 -69.35 -46.09 -81.45
C VAL A 754 -69.20 -44.57 -81.48
N CYS A 755 -69.67 -43.88 -82.51
CA CYS A 755 -69.68 -42.42 -82.56
C CYS A 755 -70.60 -41.81 -81.49
N GLN A 756 -71.77 -42.40 -81.23
CA GLN A 756 -72.67 -41.96 -80.17
C GLN A 756 -72.07 -42.20 -78.79
N GLN A 757 -71.42 -43.35 -78.56
CA GLN A 757 -70.70 -43.62 -77.31
C GLN A 757 -69.51 -42.68 -77.12
N PHE A 758 -68.70 -42.45 -78.15
CA PHE A 758 -67.61 -41.48 -78.09
C PHE A 758 -68.15 -40.07 -77.84
N ALA A 759 -69.22 -39.65 -78.50
CA ALA A 759 -69.86 -38.36 -78.27
C ALA A 759 -70.42 -38.24 -76.85
N TRP A 760 -71.02 -39.32 -76.31
CA TRP A 760 -71.55 -39.35 -74.95
C TRP A 760 -70.42 -39.35 -73.90
N GLN A 761 -69.34 -40.10 -74.11
CA GLN A 761 -68.17 -40.11 -73.22
C GLN A 761 -67.41 -38.78 -73.26
N VAL A 762 -67.30 -38.14 -74.43
CA VAL A 762 -66.73 -36.80 -74.56
C VAL A 762 -67.62 -35.78 -73.87
N LYS A 763 -68.95 -35.87 -74.02
CA LYS A 763 -69.91 -35.00 -73.33
C LYS A 763 -69.86 -35.20 -71.80
N ASP A 764 -69.86 -36.43 -71.31
CA ASP A 764 -69.74 -36.77 -69.88
C ASP A 764 -68.38 -36.30 -69.30
N ALA A 765 -67.29 -36.40 -70.07
CA ALA A 765 -65.98 -35.89 -69.66
C ALA A 765 -65.94 -34.34 -69.63
N ILE A 766 -66.61 -33.66 -70.56
CA ILE A 766 -66.75 -32.20 -70.57
C ILE A 766 -67.64 -31.75 -69.40
N GLU A 767 -68.75 -32.45 -69.13
CA GLU A 767 -69.67 -32.15 -68.02
C GLU A 767 -69.00 -32.39 -66.66
N LYS A 768 -68.27 -33.50 -66.46
CA LYS A 768 -67.47 -33.75 -65.25
C LYS A 768 -66.36 -32.72 -65.03
N ASN A 769 -65.71 -32.25 -66.09
CA ASN A 769 -64.71 -31.18 -65.97
C ASN A 769 -65.36 -29.81 -65.69
N ALA A 770 -66.57 -29.56 -66.22
CA ALA A 770 -67.34 -28.34 -65.90
C ALA A 770 -67.87 -28.34 -64.45
N GLU A 771 -68.27 -29.49 -63.92
CA GLU A 771 -68.65 -29.68 -62.51
C GLU A 771 -67.45 -29.57 -61.57
N ALA A 772 -66.30 -30.16 -61.92
CA ALA A 772 -65.04 -29.99 -61.19
C ALA A 772 -64.54 -28.53 -61.19
N GLY A 773 -64.82 -27.78 -62.27
CA GLY A 773 -64.55 -26.34 -62.36
C GLY A 773 -65.48 -25.48 -61.48
N ARG A 774 -66.77 -25.84 -61.37
CA ARG A 774 -67.72 -25.16 -60.46
C ARG A 774 -67.47 -25.48 -58.99
N ALA A 775 -67.02 -26.69 -58.65
CA ALA A 775 -66.64 -27.08 -57.29
C ALA A 775 -65.40 -26.34 -56.76
N LYS A 776 -64.45 -25.98 -57.65
CA LYS A 776 -63.27 -25.15 -57.32
C LYS A 776 -63.57 -23.65 -57.23
N ALA A 777 -64.61 -23.15 -57.89
CA ALA A 777 -65.05 -21.75 -57.77
C ALA A 777 -65.87 -21.49 -56.48
N GLY A 778 -66.62 -22.48 -55.98
CA GLY A 778 -67.37 -22.38 -54.72
C GLY A 778 -66.52 -22.46 -53.45
N THR A 779 -65.35 -23.11 -53.51
CA THR A 779 -64.39 -23.21 -52.37
C THR A 779 -63.45 -22.00 -52.26
N ALA A 780 -63.32 -21.19 -53.32
CA ALA A 780 -62.52 -19.95 -53.29
C ALA A 780 -63.28 -18.75 -52.66
N ALA A 781 -64.61 -18.79 -52.57
CA ALA A 781 -65.44 -17.71 -52.00
C ALA A 781 -65.69 -17.84 -50.48
N ALA A 782 -65.41 -19.01 -49.87
CA ALA A 782 -65.62 -19.28 -48.44
C ALA A 782 -64.36 -19.15 -47.56
N GLY A 783 -63.17 -18.95 -48.16
CA GLY A 783 -61.89 -18.87 -47.45
C GLY A 783 -61.29 -17.47 -47.27
N ALA A 784 -62.01 -16.40 -47.64
CA ALA A 784 -61.52 -15.01 -47.59
C ALA A 784 -62.15 -14.17 -46.44
N GLY A 785 -62.83 -14.81 -45.49
CA GLY A 785 -63.61 -14.13 -44.44
C GLY A 785 -63.07 -14.20 -43.01
N GLU A 786 -61.97 -14.92 -42.74
CA GLU A 786 -61.58 -15.20 -41.35
C GLU A 786 -60.06 -15.33 -41.15
N GLU A 787 -59.30 -14.28 -41.48
CA GLU A 787 -58.01 -13.99 -40.81
C GLU A 787 -57.64 -12.51 -41.02
N LYS A 788 -58.47 -11.63 -40.46
CA LYS A 788 -58.09 -10.25 -40.15
C LYS A 788 -58.65 -9.87 -38.79
N ALA A 789 -58.33 -10.67 -37.77
CA ALA A 789 -58.53 -10.34 -36.37
C ALA A 789 -57.71 -11.30 -35.47
N THR A 790 -56.39 -11.12 -35.41
CA THR A 790 -55.53 -11.24 -34.20
C THR A 790 -54.05 -11.14 -34.58
N SER A 791 -53.60 -9.92 -34.91
CA SER A 791 -52.37 -9.40 -34.32
C SER A 791 -52.72 -8.01 -33.79
N ASP A 792 -53.19 -7.98 -32.54
CA ASP A 792 -52.95 -6.84 -31.69
C ASP A 792 -52.59 -7.38 -30.30
N LYS A 793 -51.47 -6.88 -29.78
CA LYS A 793 -50.69 -7.27 -28.60
C LYS A 793 -49.74 -8.46 -28.73
N LYS A 794 -48.50 -8.36 -28.25
CA LYS A 794 -47.57 -7.28 -27.86
C LYS A 794 -46.40 -8.03 -27.24
N GLU A 795 -45.17 -7.67 -27.62
CA GLU A 795 -43.91 -7.88 -26.88
C GLU A 795 -43.75 -9.20 -26.11
N ASP A 796 -42.99 -10.14 -26.69
CA ASP A 796 -41.90 -10.93 -26.05
C ASP A 796 -41.32 -11.95 -27.05
#